data_AF-A0A1W9WYA5-F1
#
_entry.id   AF-A0A1W9WYA5-F1
#
_cell.length_a   1.000
_cell.length_b   1.000
_cell.length_c   1.000
_cell.angle_alpha   90.00
_cell.angle_beta   90.00
_cell.angle_gamma   90.00
#
_symmetry.space_group_name_H-M   'P 1'
#
loop_
_entity.id
_entity.type
_entity.pdbx_description
1 polymer ?
#
loop_
_entity_poly.entity_id
_entity_poly.type
_entity_poly.pdbx_seq_one_letter_code
_entity_poly.pdbx_strand_id
1 'polypeptide(L)'
;MSLELNLYFPDPQHVVVSLIDDTGREETDLLNFSSPLSDKDYQQIRWYLTEYATQYSVDIDSSAAGRIANKWPLLGNILFNKVFSQKAAQRLLKKFQDHKKQGHLLTITANHPAILSLPWELLHESGKGDKFLICGSPRTSIRRRMPVPHGKSFQINPKKQLHLLFVVSRPTNAAFTDPRANAQPVLEALDKRPAERITVEFLRPATLKNLRERLENKERPHVDILHFDGHYVFDKEGSLQDEAKAGLKTLPDELKKQAATINTGKNTSYLLFEKDNGATHPVPAPLLTYLLNRQQIALVILSAQNEIQENISSAAATMTAIGTPFVLTVNALVLVSATQKLFETFYDCLAQGYKIGSALDHARLSLCKNTERRQIMRLTGPLKVHLHDWFTPVLYQHGQDTALLTQTLPSEESAFSKKTPFSGSNLPKLQEAGFFGRQRELWNIERKFVRGTRRITLTGIGGQGKTYLVQEVGRWLHQTLLFKRVVFVDFAHCQGLDPVSVAVSAIAAVLQKHLLDADAATKALCRVPTLLILANVDSLEQTTPYPNDHNSLSVEGKGQGEGENATSPNDLSLGNLNGLSFGNTQAEGENATLNSLSLLGGEGTGNVLRERQANSLIIDDEDETDGLIFGDKDEKNTPIFGNNTNGGGDKTNGGGDKDETNTPIFGENSKREKHSPP
;
A
#
# COMPACT_ATOMS: atom_id res chain seq x y z
N MET A 1 -26.84 16.66 20.77
CA MET A 1 -25.87 16.41 19.68
C MET A 1 -24.50 16.13 20.30
N SER A 2 -23.52 15.66 19.52
CA SER A 2 -22.11 15.60 19.97
C SER A 2 -21.61 17.02 20.21
N LEU A 3 -20.83 17.21 21.28
CA LEU A 3 -20.16 18.49 21.52
C LEU A 3 -19.05 18.67 20.48
N GLU A 4 -19.14 19.72 19.67
CA GLU A 4 -18.24 19.94 18.54
C GLU A 4 -17.40 21.20 18.74
N LEU A 5 -16.08 21.04 18.69
CA LEU A 5 -15.12 22.14 18.56
C LEU A 5 -14.69 22.20 17.09
N ASN A 6 -15.05 23.28 16.40
CA ASN A 6 -14.72 23.47 14.98
C ASN A 6 -13.60 24.50 14.83
N LEU A 7 -12.53 24.10 14.15
CA LEU A 7 -11.44 24.96 13.70
C LEU A 7 -11.69 25.30 12.24
N TYR A 8 -12.21 26.50 11.98
CA TYR A 8 -12.49 26.97 10.63
C TYR A 8 -11.33 27.82 10.10
N PHE A 9 -10.75 27.39 8.98
CA PHE A 9 -9.66 28.08 8.29
C PHE A 9 -10.19 28.68 6.98
N PRO A 10 -10.53 29.98 6.93
CA PRO A 10 -10.91 30.64 5.67
C PRO A 10 -9.73 30.71 4.70
N ASP A 11 -8.52 30.83 5.24
CA ASP A 11 -7.25 30.81 4.52
C ASP A 11 -6.15 30.12 5.37
N PRO A 12 -4.98 29.80 4.81
CA PRO A 12 -3.92 29.10 5.55
C PRO A 12 -3.26 29.90 6.67
N GLN A 13 -3.57 31.19 6.82
CA GLN A 13 -2.96 32.11 7.77
C GLN A 13 -3.89 32.54 8.90
N HIS A 14 -5.16 32.09 8.89
CA HIS A 14 -6.13 32.47 9.90
C HIS A 14 -7.03 31.31 10.33
N VAL A 15 -7.51 31.35 11.58
CA VAL A 15 -8.40 30.36 12.16
C VAL A 15 -9.49 31.03 13.02
N VAL A 16 -10.71 30.52 12.91
CA VAL A 16 -11.82 30.80 13.83
C VAL A 16 -12.11 29.54 14.63
N VAL A 17 -12.12 29.64 15.96
CA VAL A 17 -12.49 28.54 16.83
C VAL A 17 -13.94 28.70 17.23
N SER A 18 -14.77 27.70 16.95
CA SER A 18 -16.19 27.69 17.35
C SER A 18 -16.50 26.48 18.23
N LEU A 19 -17.17 26.68 19.36
CA LEU A 19 -17.79 25.63 20.14
C LEU A 19 -19.28 25.56 19.78
N ILE A 20 -19.73 24.37 19.38
CA ILE A 20 -21.09 24.10 18.93
C ILE A 20 -21.68 23.01 19.81
N ASP A 21 -22.81 23.31 20.42
CA ASP A 21 -23.58 22.38 21.25
C ASP A 21 -25.08 22.56 21.05
N ASP A 22 -25.89 21.92 21.91
CA ASP A 22 -27.35 21.99 21.85
C ASP A 22 -27.90 23.39 22.21
N THR A 23 -27.09 24.26 22.81
CA THR A 23 -27.48 25.60 23.29
C THR A 23 -27.14 26.71 22.31
N GLY A 24 -26.21 26.47 21.38
CA GLY A 24 -25.89 27.40 20.31
C GLY A 24 -24.47 27.26 19.78
N ARG A 25 -23.98 28.34 19.17
CA ARG A 25 -22.62 28.45 18.63
C ARG A 25 -21.93 29.65 19.28
N GLU A 26 -20.79 29.40 19.91
CA GLU A 26 -19.90 30.42 20.44
C GLU A 26 -18.60 30.40 19.65
N GLU A 27 -18.12 31.54 19.17
CA GLU A 27 -16.92 31.60 18.34
C GLU A 27 -15.97 32.75 18.72
N THR A 28 -14.71 32.60 18.35
CA THR A 28 -13.69 33.65 18.45
C THR A 28 -13.79 34.61 17.27
N ASP A 29 -13.16 35.78 17.39
CA ASP A 29 -12.75 36.55 16.22
C ASP A 29 -11.75 35.77 15.36
N LEU A 30 -11.41 36.32 14.19
CA LEU A 30 -10.38 35.76 13.32
C LEU A 30 -9.00 35.81 14.00
N LEU A 31 -8.40 34.65 14.24
CA LEU A 31 -7.11 34.53 14.88
C LEU A 31 -6.01 34.24 13.86
N ASN A 32 -4.82 34.81 14.06
CA ASN A 32 -3.66 34.49 13.23
C ASN A 32 -3.21 33.04 13.45
N PHE A 33 -2.89 32.37 12.36
CA PHE A 33 -2.37 31.02 12.31
C PHE A 33 -1.13 30.95 11.41
N SER A 34 -0.17 30.12 11.79
CA SER A 34 0.94 29.75 10.91
C SER A 34 1.25 28.28 11.13
N SER A 35 1.38 27.53 10.02
CA SER A 35 1.81 26.13 10.08
C SER A 35 3.12 26.03 10.88
N PRO A 36 3.18 25.20 11.92
CA PRO A 36 4.39 25.04 12.71
C PRO A 36 5.35 24.00 12.13
N LEU A 37 4.94 23.25 11.10
CA LEU A 37 5.75 22.23 10.47
C LEU A 37 6.64 22.85 9.40
N SER A 38 7.94 22.58 9.50
CA SER A 38 8.93 22.87 8.46
C SER A 38 9.05 21.72 7.46
N ASP A 39 9.66 21.98 6.29
CA ASP A 39 9.97 20.92 5.31
C ASP A 39 10.82 19.80 5.92
N LYS A 40 11.71 20.14 6.86
CA LYS A 40 12.52 19.18 7.60
C LYS A 40 11.68 18.26 8.49
N ASP A 41 10.59 18.77 9.07
CA ASP A 41 9.67 17.95 9.86
C ASP A 41 8.90 16.98 8.97
N TYR A 42 8.44 17.44 7.79
CA TYR A 42 7.81 16.56 6.81
C TYR A 42 8.75 15.47 6.30
N GLN A 43 10.02 15.80 6.03
CA GLN A 43 11.05 14.83 5.66
C GLN A 43 11.29 13.80 6.77
N GLN A 44 11.33 14.21 8.04
CA GLN A 44 11.47 13.30 9.18
C GLN A 44 10.26 12.38 9.35
N ILE A 45 9.04 12.92 9.23
CA ILE A 45 7.80 12.13 9.27
C ILE A 45 7.80 11.09 8.15
N ARG A 46 8.16 11.52 6.93
CA ARG A 46 8.28 10.61 5.78
C ARG A 46 9.31 9.53 6.07
N TRP A 47 10.56 9.87 6.34
CA TRP A 47 11.63 8.92 6.64
C TRP A 47 11.23 7.91 7.73
N TYR A 48 10.60 8.38 8.81
CA TYR A 48 10.17 7.54 9.94
C TYR A 48 9.08 6.54 9.55
N LEU A 49 8.08 6.98 8.76
CA LEU A 49 6.96 6.14 8.34
C LEU A 49 7.28 5.25 7.14
N THR A 50 8.24 5.63 6.30
CA THR A 50 8.59 4.92 5.07
C THR A 50 9.89 4.13 5.25
N GLU A 51 11.02 4.81 5.33
CA GLU A 51 12.35 4.19 5.27
C GLU A 51 12.65 3.37 6.53
N TYR A 52 12.57 3.99 7.71
CA TYR A 52 12.79 3.27 8.98
C TYR A 52 11.83 2.08 9.14
N ALA A 53 10.57 2.29 8.75
CA ALA A 53 9.55 1.28 8.84
C ALA A 53 9.87 0.07 7.95
N THR A 54 10.31 0.27 6.70
CA THR A 54 10.43 -0.83 5.72
C THR A 54 11.86 -1.33 5.46
N GLN A 55 12.90 -0.65 5.96
CA GLN A 55 14.30 -1.03 5.68
C GLN A 55 14.67 -2.39 6.29
N TYR A 56 15.23 -3.30 5.50
CA TYR A 56 15.66 -4.64 5.96
C TYR A 56 17.17 -4.76 6.23
N SER A 57 17.90 -3.64 6.24
CA SER A 57 19.34 -3.65 6.52
C SER A 57 19.65 -4.01 7.98
N VAL A 58 20.86 -4.53 8.22
CA VAL A 58 21.37 -4.80 9.57
C VAL A 58 21.54 -3.48 10.36
N ASP A 59 21.81 -2.39 9.64
CA ASP A 59 22.15 -1.06 10.18
C ASP A 59 20.97 -0.07 10.18
N ILE A 60 19.78 -0.49 10.62
CA ILE A 60 18.66 0.45 10.76
C ILE A 60 18.94 1.39 11.93
N ASP A 61 18.93 2.70 11.65
CA ASP A 61 19.18 3.77 12.61
C ASP A 61 18.00 3.95 13.58
N SER A 62 17.94 3.04 14.54
CA SER A 62 16.95 3.07 15.63
C SER A 62 17.14 4.29 16.54
N SER A 63 18.33 4.90 16.55
CA SER A 63 18.61 6.10 17.33
C SER A 63 17.95 7.34 16.71
N ALA A 64 18.01 7.50 15.38
CA ALA A 64 17.29 8.54 14.66
C ALA A 64 15.79 8.35 14.81
N ALA A 65 15.29 7.11 14.67
CA ALA A 65 13.88 6.80 14.87
C ALA A 65 13.39 7.16 16.27
N GLY A 66 14.14 6.83 17.32
CA GLY A 66 13.84 7.23 18.69
C GLY A 66 13.83 8.74 18.90
N ARG A 67 14.82 9.45 18.33
CA ARG A 67 14.87 10.93 18.36
C ARG A 67 13.67 11.57 17.66
N ILE A 68 13.23 11.01 16.53
CA ILE A 68 12.05 11.50 15.80
C ILE A 68 10.77 11.20 16.59
N ALA A 69 10.62 9.98 17.11
CA ALA A 69 9.46 9.60 17.92
C ALA A 69 9.26 10.50 19.16
N ASN A 70 10.37 10.86 19.83
CA ASN A 70 10.34 11.76 20.99
C ASN A 70 9.93 13.20 20.64
N LYS A 71 9.92 13.59 19.36
CA LYS A 71 9.45 14.90 18.92
C LYS A 71 7.93 14.99 18.74
N TRP A 72 7.21 13.87 18.66
CA TRP A 72 5.76 13.89 18.41
C TRP A 72 4.96 14.70 19.43
N PRO A 73 5.18 14.55 20.76
CA PRO A 73 4.49 15.39 21.74
C PRO A 73 4.85 16.87 21.61
N LEU A 74 6.13 17.18 21.34
CA LEU A 74 6.61 18.56 21.17
C LEU A 74 5.97 19.23 19.94
N LEU A 75 6.04 18.57 18.78
CA LEU A 75 5.45 19.06 17.53
C LEU A 75 3.93 19.21 17.67
N GLY A 76 3.29 18.22 18.30
CA GLY A 76 1.89 18.24 18.67
C GLY A 76 1.51 19.43 19.55
N ASN A 77 2.36 19.78 20.52
CA ASN A 77 2.12 20.91 21.41
C ASN A 77 2.36 22.25 20.74
N ILE A 78 3.35 22.36 19.85
CA ILE A 78 3.54 23.56 19.04
C ILE A 78 2.29 23.79 18.17
N LEU A 79 1.77 22.74 17.50
CA LEU A 79 0.53 22.83 16.72
C LEU A 79 -0.68 23.21 17.57
N PHE A 80 -0.80 22.62 18.75
CA PHE A 80 -1.85 22.97 19.71
C PHE A 80 -1.78 24.46 20.10
N ASN A 81 -0.60 24.97 20.46
CA ASN A 81 -0.42 26.36 20.88
C ASN A 81 -0.65 27.36 19.74
N LYS A 82 -0.45 26.97 18.48
CA LYS A 82 -0.77 27.82 17.31
C LYS A 82 -2.26 28.12 17.20
N VAL A 83 -3.13 27.26 17.73
CA VAL A 83 -4.58 27.46 17.74
C VAL A 83 -5.05 27.99 19.10
N PHE A 84 -4.55 27.44 20.19
CA PHE A 84 -5.09 27.62 21.54
C PHE A 84 -4.18 28.45 22.46
N SER A 85 -3.28 29.29 21.97
CA SER A 85 -2.52 30.22 22.82
C SER A 85 -3.33 31.48 23.21
N GLN A 86 -4.31 31.86 22.39
CA GLN A 86 -5.12 33.04 22.66
C GLN A 86 -6.22 32.75 23.69
N LYS A 87 -6.44 33.71 24.61
CA LYS A 87 -7.41 33.56 25.72
C LYS A 87 -8.82 33.15 25.26
N ALA A 88 -9.28 33.69 24.14
CA ALA A 88 -10.60 33.39 23.58
C ALA A 88 -10.71 31.91 23.17
N ALA A 89 -9.73 31.40 22.42
CA ALA A 89 -9.67 29.99 22.01
C ALA A 89 -9.50 29.04 23.20
N GLN A 90 -8.65 29.39 24.18
CA GLN A 90 -8.48 28.62 25.41
C GLN A 90 -9.77 28.48 26.21
N ARG A 91 -10.57 29.56 26.28
CA ARG A 91 -11.88 29.52 26.96
C ARG A 91 -12.81 28.49 26.32
N LEU A 92 -12.87 28.45 24.99
CA LEU A 92 -13.71 27.49 24.26
C LEU A 92 -13.20 26.06 24.43
N LEU A 93 -11.88 25.84 24.34
CA LEU A 93 -11.28 24.54 24.58
C LEU A 93 -11.57 24.03 26.01
N LYS A 94 -11.43 24.90 27.01
CA LYS A 94 -11.72 24.51 28.39
C LYS A 94 -13.19 24.11 28.57
N LYS A 95 -14.14 24.88 28.01
CA LYS A 95 -15.56 24.50 27.99
C LYS A 95 -15.79 23.16 27.30
N PHE A 96 -15.10 22.92 26.19
CA PHE A 96 -15.14 21.66 25.46
C PHE A 96 -14.68 20.48 26.34
N GLN A 97 -13.55 20.63 27.04
CA GLN A 97 -12.97 19.59 27.89
C GLN A 97 -13.72 19.35 29.20
N ASP A 98 -14.21 20.41 29.85
CA ASP A 98 -14.96 20.35 31.12
C ASP A 98 -16.31 19.61 30.94
N HIS A 99 -16.76 19.46 29.70
CA HIS A 99 -18.01 18.80 29.38
C HIS A 99 -17.89 17.27 29.53
N LYS A 100 -18.46 16.73 30.61
CA LYS A 100 -18.33 15.30 31.00
C LYS A 100 -18.98 14.28 30.05
N LYS A 101 -19.79 14.70 29.07
CA LYS A 101 -20.42 13.78 28.10
C LYS A 101 -19.37 13.20 27.15
N GLN A 102 -19.57 11.94 26.74
CA GLN A 102 -18.81 11.31 25.66
C GLN A 102 -19.15 11.96 24.30
N GLY A 103 -18.29 11.73 23.30
CA GLY A 103 -18.49 12.23 21.93
C GLY A 103 -17.95 13.63 21.70
N HIS A 104 -16.79 13.93 22.29
CA HIS A 104 -16.01 15.13 21.97
C HIS A 104 -15.53 15.04 20.53
N LEU A 105 -15.88 16.04 19.73
CA LEU A 105 -15.58 16.06 18.30
C LEU A 105 -14.80 17.32 17.94
N LEU A 106 -13.60 17.14 17.42
CA LEU A 106 -12.81 18.20 16.83
C LEU A 106 -12.92 18.14 15.30
N THR A 107 -13.49 19.19 14.71
CA THR A 107 -13.64 19.31 13.25
C THR A 107 -12.67 20.34 12.71
N ILE A 108 -11.89 19.95 11.71
CA ILE A 108 -11.07 20.86 10.92
C ILE A 108 -11.84 21.23 9.67
N THR A 109 -12.38 22.44 9.60
CA THR A 109 -13.07 22.95 8.41
C THR A 109 -12.12 23.83 7.60
N ALA A 110 -11.69 23.38 6.42
CA ALA A 110 -10.82 24.16 5.54
C ALA A 110 -11.04 23.76 4.08
N ASN A 111 -10.75 24.66 3.13
CA ASN A 111 -10.67 24.36 1.69
C ASN A 111 -9.23 24.32 1.15
N HIS A 112 -8.24 24.32 2.05
CA HIS A 112 -6.82 24.40 1.71
C HIS A 112 -6.11 23.08 2.04
N PRO A 113 -5.53 22.37 1.04
CA PRO A 113 -4.80 21.13 1.28
C PRO A 113 -3.68 21.27 2.31
N ALA A 114 -3.00 22.41 2.36
CA ALA A 114 -1.92 22.69 3.32
C ALA A 114 -2.39 22.70 4.79
N ILE A 115 -3.67 22.97 5.05
CA ILE A 115 -4.28 22.90 6.39
C ILE A 115 -4.80 21.49 6.66
N LEU A 116 -5.46 20.89 5.65
CA LEU A 116 -6.03 19.55 5.78
C LEU A 116 -4.95 18.46 5.91
N SER A 117 -3.77 18.66 5.35
CA SER A 117 -2.64 17.72 5.43
C SER A 117 -1.89 17.76 6.76
N LEU A 118 -2.12 18.76 7.61
CA LEU A 118 -1.48 18.85 8.92
C LEU A 118 -1.89 17.64 9.80
N PRO A 119 -0.96 17.14 10.63
CA PRO A 119 -1.22 16.00 11.50
C PRO A 119 -1.99 16.43 12.75
N TRP A 120 -3.25 16.83 12.59
CA TRP A 120 -4.13 17.28 13.68
C TRP A 120 -4.29 16.21 14.79
N GLU A 121 -4.13 14.95 14.43
CA GLU A 121 -4.09 13.82 15.36
C GLU A 121 -2.92 13.87 16.36
N LEU A 122 -1.87 14.64 16.06
CA LEU A 122 -0.76 14.91 16.97
C LEU A 122 -1.07 15.99 18.01
N LEU A 123 -2.23 16.67 17.96
CA LEU A 123 -2.54 17.71 18.94
C LEU A 123 -2.34 17.22 20.37
N HIS A 124 -1.45 17.94 21.07
CA HIS A 124 -0.94 17.54 22.38
C HIS A 124 -0.99 18.72 23.35
N GLU A 125 -1.69 18.53 24.47
CA GLU A 125 -1.79 19.55 25.51
C GLU A 125 -0.72 19.30 26.59
N SER A 126 0.22 20.24 26.73
CA SER A 126 1.22 20.22 27.80
C SER A 126 0.60 20.66 29.12
N GLY A 127 0.72 19.84 30.17
CA GLY A 127 0.20 20.16 31.50
C GLY A 127 -0.35 18.96 32.27
N LYS A 128 -1.47 19.14 32.99
CA LYS A 128 -2.12 18.06 33.77
C LYS A 128 -2.67 16.98 32.83
N GLY A 129 -1.86 15.95 32.58
CA GLY A 129 -2.26 14.77 31.84
C GLY A 129 -1.28 14.33 30.76
N ASP A 130 -0.44 15.23 30.24
CA ASP A 130 0.62 15.01 29.22
C ASP A 130 0.23 13.97 28.15
N LYS A 131 -0.84 14.28 27.40
CA LYS A 131 -1.49 13.34 26.48
C LYS A 131 -1.92 14.00 25.18
N PHE A 132 -1.84 13.24 24.10
CA PHE A 132 -2.54 13.54 22.85
C PHE A 132 -4.05 13.60 23.08
N LEU A 133 -4.75 14.54 22.44
CA LEU A 133 -6.20 14.73 22.61
C LEU A 133 -7.00 13.44 22.29
N ILE A 134 -6.55 12.68 21.29
CA ILE A 134 -7.17 11.40 20.89
C ILE A 134 -7.00 10.29 21.94
N CYS A 135 -6.00 10.39 22.80
CA CYS A 135 -5.73 9.46 23.90
C CYS A 135 -6.30 9.96 25.25
N GLY A 136 -6.96 11.12 25.25
CA GLY A 136 -7.57 11.73 26.42
C GLY A 136 -8.78 10.95 26.96
N SER A 137 -9.22 11.33 28.16
CA SER A 137 -10.47 10.87 28.75
C SER A 137 -11.26 12.09 29.25
N PRO A 138 -12.41 12.43 28.62
CA PRO A 138 -13.04 11.77 27.48
C PRO A 138 -12.22 11.86 26.17
N ARG A 139 -12.45 10.91 25.26
CA ARG A 139 -11.73 10.83 23.97
C ARG A 139 -12.26 11.88 23.00
N THR A 140 -11.34 12.53 22.27
CA THR A 140 -11.68 13.47 21.20
C THR A 140 -11.55 12.78 19.83
N SER A 141 -12.67 12.65 19.11
CA SER A 141 -12.68 12.25 17.70
C SER A 141 -12.21 13.42 16.83
N ILE A 142 -11.38 13.15 15.82
CA ILE A 142 -10.89 14.18 14.89
C ILE A 142 -11.32 13.85 13.47
N ARG A 143 -11.92 14.84 12.80
CA ARG A 143 -12.35 14.76 11.40
C ARG A 143 -12.02 16.03 10.63
N ARG A 144 -11.98 15.90 9.31
CA ARG A 144 -11.81 17.01 8.36
C ARG A 144 -13.09 17.22 7.55
N ARG A 145 -13.40 18.47 7.23
CA ARG A 145 -14.57 18.86 6.43
C ARG A 145 -14.22 20.03 5.52
N MET A 146 -14.85 20.09 4.35
CA MET A 146 -14.78 21.26 3.47
C MET A 146 -15.90 22.25 3.81
N PRO A 147 -15.68 23.57 3.77
CA PRO A 147 -16.66 24.59 4.14
C PRO A 147 -17.88 24.72 3.19
N VAL A 148 -18.03 23.82 2.23
CA VAL A 148 -19.03 23.93 1.17
C VAL A 148 -20.45 23.81 1.73
N PRO A 149 -21.33 24.80 1.47
CA PRO A 149 -22.75 24.66 1.73
C PRO A 149 -23.38 23.86 0.58
N HIS A 150 -24.15 22.82 0.91
CA HIS A 150 -25.22 22.25 0.05
C HIS A 150 -24.90 21.12 -0.93
N GLY A 151 -23.80 20.39 -0.80
CA GLY A 151 -23.82 18.99 -1.24
C GLY A 151 -24.74 18.21 -0.28
N LYS A 152 -26.01 17.98 -0.63
CA LYS A 152 -26.85 17.06 0.17
C LYS A 152 -26.23 15.67 0.04
N SER A 153 -25.43 15.26 1.04
CA SER A 153 -25.10 13.85 1.18
C SER A 153 -26.41 13.08 1.30
N PHE A 154 -26.50 11.94 0.62
CA PHE A 154 -27.67 11.07 0.80
C PHE A 154 -27.73 10.58 2.25
N GLN A 155 -28.94 10.27 2.72
CA GLN A 155 -29.12 9.74 4.06
C GLN A 155 -28.65 8.27 4.11
N ILE A 156 -27.76 7.97 5.03
CA ILE A 156 -27.27 6.61 5.27
C ILE A 156 -28.20 5.93 6.26
N ASN A 157 -28.79 4.82 5.84
CA ASN A 157 -29.59 3.95 6.71
C ASN A 157 -28.77 2.70 7.06
N PRO A 158 -28.60 2.38 8.35
CA PRO A 158 -27.88 1.17 8.75
C PRO A 158 -28.50 -0.09 8.13
N LYS A 159 -27.66 -0.97 7.59
CA LYS A 159 -28.06 -2.25 6.97
C LYS A 159 -27.77 -3.43 7.89
N LYS A 160 -28.33 -4.60 7.57
CA LYS A 160 -27.97 -5.86 8.26
C LYS A 160 -26.66 -6.46 7.75
N GLN A 161 -26.34 -6.20 6.47
CA GLN A 161 -25.16 -6.69 5.77
C GLN A 161 -24.61 -5.58 4.89
N LEU A 162 -23.29 -5.45 4.84
CA LEU A 162 -22.58 -4.56 3.92
C LEU A 162 -21.91 -5.33 2.79
N HIS A 163 -21.74 -4.65 1.68
CA HIS A 163 -20.91 -5.13 0.58
C HIS A 163 -19.73 -4.19 0.31
N LEU A 164 -18.52 -4.74 0.45
CA LEU A 164 -17.24 -4.07 0.23
C LEU A 164 -16.72 -4.43 -1.17
N LEU A 165 -16.56 -3.42 -2.04
CA LEU A 165 -15.88 -3.57 -3.32
C LEU A 165 -14.43 -3.09 -3.20
N PHE A 166 -13.49 -4.02 -3.32
CA PHE A 166 -12.06 -3.73 -3.44
C PHE A 166 -11.69 -3.41 -4.89
N VAL A 167 -10.96 -2.32 -5.08
CA VAL A 167 -10.38 -1.92 -6.37
C VAL A 167 -8.87 -1.85 -6.20
N VAL A 168 -8.16 -2.88 -6.66
CA VAL A 168 -6.70 -2.95 -6.63
C VAL A 168 -6.16 -2.56 -8.00
N SER A 169 -5.65 -1.34 -8.12
CA SER A 169 -5.10 -0.80 -9.37
C SER A 169 -3.58 -0.84 -9.34
N ARG A 170 -2.97 -1.53 -10.32
CA ARG A 170 -1.51 -1.63 -10.49
C ARG A 170 -1.14 -1.44 -11.96
N PRO A 171 -1.23 -0.20 -12.48
CA PRO A 171 -0.85 0.10 -13.86
C PRO A 171 0.59 -0.33 -14.16
N THR A 172 0.84 -0.83 -15.36
CA THR A 172 2.15 -1.38 -15.76
C THR A 172 3.26 -0.34 -15.81
N ASN A 173 2.91 0.93 -16.04
CA ASN A 173 3.83 2.07 -16.09
C ASN A 173 3.85 2.90 -14.80
N ALA A 174 3.33 2.36 -13.69
CA ALA A 174 3.45 2.94 -12.36
C ALA A 174 4.40 2.10 -11.48
N ALA A 175 4.87 2.69 -10.38
CA ALA A 175 5.66 1.96 -9.39
C ALA A 175 4.88 0.73 -8.88
N PHE A 176 5.54 -0.43 -8.87
CA PHE A 176 4.91 -1.67 -8.47
C PHE A 176 4.87 -1.80 -6.96
N THR A 177 3.70 -2.19 -6.46
CA THR A 177 3.43 -2.50 -5.07
C THR A 177 2.71 -3.83 -5.02
N ASP A 178 3.01 -4.67 -4.02
CA ASP A 178 2.29 -5.93 -3.81
C ASP A 178 0.77 -5.66 -3.78
N PRO A 179 -0.04 -6.25 -4.70
CA PRO A 179 -1.49 -6.08 -4.71
C PRO A 179 -2.19 -6.61 -3.44
N ARG A 180 -1.48 -7.42 -2.64
CA ARG A 180 -2.01 -8.01 -1.40
C ARG A 180 -1.76 -7.16 -0.17
N ALA A 181 -0.85 -6.18 -0.23
CA ALA A 181 -0.34 -5.45 0.94
C ALA A 181 -1.43 -4.83 1.83
N ASN A 182 -2.50 -4.29 1.23
CA ASN A 182 -3.64 -3.74 1.97
C ASN A 182 -4.84 -4.69 2.01
N ALA A 183 -5.04 -5.48 0.96
CA ALA A 183 -6.18 -6.36 0.83
C ALA A 183 -6.10 -7.58 1.77
N GLN A 184 -4.93 -8.22 1.90
CA GLN A 184 -4.76 -9.38 2.78
C GLN A 184 -5.07 -9.06 4.24
N PRO A 185 -4.56 -7.96 4.83
CA PRO A 185 -4.92 -7.60 6.20
C PRO A 185 -6.42 -7.35 6.42
N VAL A 186 -7.12 -6.82 5.41
CA VAL A 186 -8.58 -6.64 5.46
C VAL A 186 -9.30 -8.00 5.38
N LEU A 187 -8.87 -8.89 4.50
CA LEU A 187 -9.45 -10.22 4.40
C LEU A 187 -9.25 -11.02 5.70
N GLU A 188 -8.06 -10.98 6.28
CA GLU A 188 -7.76 -11.63 7.57
C GLU A 188 -8.61 -11.07 8.72
N ALA A 189 -8.85 -9.75 8.74
CA ALA A 189 -9.74 -9.12 9.70
C ALA A 189 -11.18 -9.63 9.57
N LEU A 190 -11.67 -9.73 8.33
CA LEU A 190 -13.02 -10.18 8.04
C LEU A 190 -13.22 -11.69 8.25
N ASP A 191 -12.18 -12.51 8.02
CA ASP A 191 -12.21 -13.96 8.26
C ASP A 191 -12.39 -14.33 9.73
N LYS A 192 -11.99 -13.45 10.67
CA LYS A 192 -12.24 -13.63 12.11
C LYS A 192 -13.70 -13.39 12.51
N ARG A 193 -14.53 -12.97 11.56
CA ARG A 193 -15.92 -12.56 11.79
C ARG A 193 -16.87 -13.39 10.95
N PRO A 194 -18.16 -13.42 11.30
CA PRO A 194 -19.14 -14.08 10.46
C PRO A 194 -19.20 -13.40 9.08
N ALA A 195 -18.94 -14.18 8.03
CA ALA A 195 -18.95 -13.75 6.64
C ALA A 195 -20.28 -13.10 6.17
N GLU A 196 -21.32 -13.18 6.99
CA GLU A 196 -22.67 -12.72 6.69
C GLU A 196 -22.88 -11.23 7.00
N ARG A 197 -21.95 -10.54 7.71
CA ARG A 197 -22.09 -9.11 8.07
C ARG A 197 -21.44 -8.17 7.06
N ILE A 198 -20.27 -8.53 6.54
CA ILE A 198 -19.55 -7.76 5.53
C ILE A 198 -19.06 -8.75 4.47
N THR A 199 -19.56 -8.60 3.25
CA THR A 199 -19.14 -9.41 2.10
C THR A 199 -18.14 -8.64 1.25
N VAL A 200 -17.22 -9.35 0.60
CA VAL A 200 -16.14 -8.73 -0.20
C VAL A 200 -16.22 -9.18 -1.66
N GLU A 201 -16.03 -8.22 -2.56
CA GLU A 201 -15.83 -8.45 -3.99
C GLU A 201 -14.58 -7.68 -4.45
N PHE A 202 -13.83 -8.24 -5.40
CA PHE A 202 -12.69 -7.57 -6.04
C PHE A 202 -13.04 -7.21 -7.48
N LEU A 203 -12.84 -5.95 -7.84
CA LEU A 203 -13.02 -5.46 -9.20
C LEU A 203 -11.87 -5.89 -10.10
N ARG A 204 -12.17 -6.59 -11.20
CA ARG A 204 -11.16 -7.12 -12.12
C ARG A 204 -11.57 -6.98 -13.59
N PRO A 205 -10.69 -6.45 -14.45
CA PRO A 205 -9.58 -5.55 -14.11
C PRO A 205 -10.08 -4.25 -13.43
N ALA A 206 -9.18 -3.52 -12.77
CA ALA A 206 -9.47 -2.26 -12.10
C ALA A 206 -9.62 -1.08 -13.09
N THR A 207 -10.52 -1.21 -14.06
CA THR A 207 -10.83 -0.15 -15.03
C THR A 207 -12.03 0.68 -14.60
N LEU A 208 -12.08 1.94 -15.03
CA LEU A 208 -13.24 2.82 -14.80
C LEU A 208 -14.53 2.24 -15.41
N LYS A 209 -14.42 1.59 -16.58
CA LYS A 209 -15.53 0.93 -17.26
C LYS A 209 -16.12 -0.18 -16.38
N ASN A 210 -15.28 -1.09 -15.88
CA ASN A 210 -15.73 -2.20 -15.04
C ASN A 210 -16.32 -1.71 -13.72
N LEU A 211 -15.72 -0.66 -13.13
CA LEU A 211 -16.28 -0.06 -11.91
C LEU A 211 -17.71 0.44 -12.17
N ARG A 212 -17.91 1.22 -13.23
CA ARG A 212 -19.24 1.71 -13.61
C ARG A 212 -20.23 0.56 -13.81
N GLU A 213 -19.88 -0.40 -14.66
CA GLU A 213 -20.74 -1.55 -14.99
C GLU A 213 -21.09 -2.36 -13.74
N ARG A 214 -20.13 -2.54 -12.82
CA ARG A 214 -20.37 -3.23 -11.56
C ARG A 214 -21.31 -2.46 -10.65
N LEU A 215 -21.12 -1.16 -10.50
CA LEU A 215 -21.96 -0.33 -9.63
C LEU A 215 -23.40 -0.21 -10.17
N GLU A 216 -23.58 -0.22 -11.50
CA GLU A 216 -24.89 -0.15 -12.14
C GLU A 216 -25.64 -1.50 -12.16
N ASN A 217 -24.95 -2.62 -11.89
CA ASN A 217 -25.54 -3.96 -11.93
C ASN A 217 -26.41 -4.23 -10.70
N LYS A 218 -27.74 -4.16 -10.89
CA LYS A 218 -28.76 -4.41 -9.87
C LYS A 218 -28.98 -5.89 -9.52
N GLU A 219 -28.45 -6.82 -10.30
CA GLU A 219 -28.52 -8.26 -10.00
C GLU A 219 -27.48 -8.69 -8.95
N ARG A 220 -26.49 -7.84 -8.69
CA ARG A 220 -25.46 -8.04 -7.67
C ARG A 220 -25.77 -7.25 -6.40
N PRO A 221 -25.21 -7.63 -5.24
CA PRO A 221 -25.33 -6.84 -4.03
C PRO A 221 -24.91 -5.38 -4.26
N HIS A 222 -25.72 -4.46 -3.73
CA HIS A 222 -25.42 -3.03 -3.71
C HIS A 222 -24.10 -2.78 -2.98
N VAL A 223 -23.16 -2.07 -3.60
CA VAL A 223 -21.87 -1.73 -2.97
C VAL A 223 -22.08 -0.64 -1.94
N ASP A 224 -21.61 -0.84 -0.71
CA ASP A 224 -21.76 0.13 0.38
C ASP A 224 -20.45 0.83 0.72
N ILE A 225 -19.36 0.07 0.58
CA ILE A 225 -17.98 0.52 0.83
C ILE A 225 -17.18 0.29 -0.44
N LEU A 226 -16.48 1.31 -0.91
CA LEU A 226 -15.45 1.18 -1.95
C LEU A 226 -14.08 1.34 -1.30
N HIS A 227 -13.23 0.31 -1.40
CA HIS A 227 -11.83 0.41 -0.97
C HIS A 227 -10.95 0.45 -2.20
N PHE A 228 -10.41 1.63 -2.51
CA PHE A 228 -9.45 1.82 -3.59
C PHE A 228 -8.03 1.70 -3.05
N ASP A 229 -7.32 0.68 -3.53
CA ASP A 229 -5.90 0.44 -3.32
C ASP A 229 -5.15 0.73 -4.63
N GLY A 230 -4.51 1.89 -4.72
CA GLY A 230 -3.82 2.31 -5.93
C GLY A 230 -2.99 3.57 -5.72
N HIS A 231 -2.71 4.29 -6.80
CA HIS A 231 -1.89 5.52 -6.78
C HIS A 231 -2.77 6.77 -6.93
N TYR A 232 -2.36 7.88 -6.30
CA TYR A 232 -3.04 9.18 -6.44
C TYR A 232 -2.08 10.29 -6.87
N VAL A 233 -2.53 11.18 -7.73
CA VAL A 233 -1.74 12.33 -8.19
C VAL A 233 -2.52 13.62 -7.94
N PHE A 234 -1.87 14.62 -7.35
CA PHE A 234 -2.37 15.99 -7.36
C PHE A 234 -1.59 16.79 -8.40
N ASP A 235 -2.25 17.04 -9.52
CA ASP A 235 -1.66 17.68 -10.68
C ASP A 235 -1.75 19.20 -10.54
N LYS A 236 -0.68 19.80 -9.98
CA LYS A 236 -0.58 21.25 -9.79
C LYS A 236 -0.52 22.01 -11.11
N GLU A 237 0.11 21.43 -12.14
CA GLU A 237 0.39 22.11 -13.42
C GLU A 237 -0.59 21.77 -14.55
N GLY A 238 -1.43 20.75 -14.38
CA GLY A 238 -2.39 20.32 -15.39
C GLY A 238 -1.81 19.38 -16.46
N SER A 239 -0.67 18.74 -16.19
CA SER A 239 0.02 17.89 -17.17
C SER A 239 -0.75 16.62 -17.54
N LEU A 240 -1.68 16.16 -16.69
CA LEU A 240 -2.48 14.96 -16.92
C LEU A 240 -3.82 15.25 -17.60
N GLN A 241 -4.13 16.52 -17.89
CA GLN A 241 -5.45 16.93 -18.40
C GLN A 241 -5.80 16.23 -19.72
N ASP A 242 -4.89 16.21 -20.68
CA ASP A 242 -5.15 15.66 -22.01
C ASP A 242 -5.28 14.14 -21.97
N GLU A 243 -4.42 13.47 -21.21
CA GLU A 243 -4.51 12.01 -21.02
C GLU A 243 -5.83 11.63 -20.34
N ALA A 244 -6.22 12.36 -19.29
CA ALA A 244 -7.49 12.15 -18.61
C ALA A 244 -8.65 12.33 -19.59
N LYS A 245 -8.73 13.47 -20.29
CA LYS A 245 -9.79 13.74 -21.28
C LYS A 245 -9.87 12.66 -22.36
N ALA A 246 -8.73 12.17 -22.85
CA ALA A 246 -8.71 11.09 -23.83
C ALA A 246 -9.34 9.81 -23.29
N GLY A 247 -9.02 9.41 -22.05
CA GLY A 247 -9.61 8.24 -21.39
C GLY A 247 -11.12 8.34 -21.20
N LEU A 248 -11.64 9.56 -20.97
CA LEU A 248 -13.06 9.83 -20.76
C LEU A 248 -13.91 9.75 -22.04
N LYS A 249 -13.31 9.83 -23.24
CA LYS A 249 -14.04 9.73 -24.53
C LYS A 249 -14.74 8.38 -24.71
N THR A 250 -14.29 7.35 -24.01
CA THR A 250 -14.84 5.98 -24.06
C THR A 250 -16.05 5.78 -23.14
N LEU A 251 -16.40 6.77 -22.33
CA LEU A 251 -17.55 6.70 -21.42
C LEU A 251 -18.89 6.87 -22.16
N PRO A 252 -20.02 6.41 -21.59
CA PRO A 252 -21.36 6.74 -22.06
C PRO A 252 -21.62 8.24 -22.12
N ASP A 253 -22.52 8.67 -22.99
CA ASP A 253 -22.75 10.10 -23.27
C ASP A 253 -23.15 10.92 -22.05
N GLU A 254 -23.90 10.33 -21.11
CA GLU A 254 -24.23 10.99 -19.83
C GLU A 254 -22.97 11.38 -19.05
N LEU A 255 -22.01 10.45 -18.94
CA LEU A 255 -20.76 10.68 -18.23
C LEU A 255 -19.82 11.58 -19.03
N LYS A 256 -19.87 11.58 -20.36
CA LYS A 256 -19.13 12.58 -21.16
C LYS A 256 -19.63 13.99 -20.88
N LYS A 257 -20.96 14.18 -20.79
CA LYS A 257 -21.55 15.48 -20.44
C LYS A 257 -21.09 15.91 -19.05
N GLN A 258 -21.15 15.01 -18.06
CA GLN A 258 -20.66 15.30 -16.72
C GLN A 258 -19.15 15.60 -16.72
N ALA A 259 -18.34 14.82 -17.42
CA ALA A 259 -16.91 15.03 -17.56
C ALA A 259 -16.59 16.42 -18.16
N ALA A 260 -17.38 16.88 -19.13
CA ALA A 260 -17.22 18.21 -19.72
C ALA A 260 -17.50 19.36 -18.75
N THR A 261 -18.29 19.14 -17.70
CA THR A 261 -18.52 20.15 -16.63
C THR A 261 -17.41 20.20 -15.59
N ILE A 262 -16.55 19.18 -15.53
CA ILE A 262 -15.46 19.12 -14.55
C ILE A 262 -14.31 19.98 -15.06
N ASN A 263 -13.94 20.99 -14.27
CA ASN A 263 -12.76 21.79 -14.55
C ASN A 263 -11.49 20.96 -14.29
N THR A 264 -11.08 20.18 -15.30
CA THR A 264 -9.79 19.48 -15.33
C THR A 264 -8.70 20.44 -15.77
N GLY A 265 -7.53 20.40 -15.13
CA GLY A 265 -6.38 21.28 -15.42
C GLY A 265 -5.49 21.39 -14.20
N LYS A 266 -4.99 22.60 -13.91
CA LYS A 266 -4.22 22.87 -12.69
C LYS A 266 -5.00 22.54 -11.43
N ASN A 267 -4.29 22.06 -10.41
CA ASN A 267 -4.83 21.68 -9.10
C ASN A 267 -5.92 20.60 -9.16
N THR A 268 -5.81 19.62 -10.06
CA THR A 268 -6.75 18.51 -10.16
C THR A 268 -6.21 17.26 -9.48
N SER A 269 -7.02 16.61 -8.64
CA SER A 269 -6.69 15.29 -8.08
C SER A 269 -7.17 14.16 -8.99
N TYR A 270 -6.30 13.17 -9.21
CA TYR A 270 -6.58 11.98 -10.01
C TYR A 270 -6.37 10.70 -9.19
N LEU A 271 -7.25 9.72 -9.39
CA LEU A 271 -7.03 8.33 -9.01
C LEU A 271 -6.54 7.58 -10.25
N LEU A 272 -5.47 6.80 -10.12
CA LEU A 272 -4.89 6.09 -11.25
C LEU A 272 -5.52 4.71 -11.39
N PHE A 273 -6.47 4.58 -12.31
CA PHE A 273 -7.08 3.30 -12.72
C PHE A 273 -6.24 2.63 -13.81
N GLU A 274 -6.63 1.42 -14.20
CA GLU A 274 -6.06 0.72 -15.35
C GLU A 274 -6.89 0.97 -16.62
N LYS A 275 -6.21 1.05 -17.77
CA LYS A 275 -6.77 0.85 -19.11
C LYS A 275 -6.89 -0.65 -19.37
N ASP A 276 -7.62 -1.07 -20.42
CA ASP A 276 -7.76 -2.49 -20.77
C ASP A 276 -6.41 -3.17 -21.08
N ASN A 277 -5.45 -2.41 -21.62
CA ASN A 277 -4.08 -2.88 -21.86
C ASN A 277 -3.21 -2.93 -20.58
N GLY A 278 -3.69 -2.43 -19.44
CA GLY A 278 -2.99 -2.37 -18.16
C GLY A 278 -2.19 -1.09 -17.91
N ALA A 279 -2.14 -0.16 -18.86
CA ALA A 279 -1.49 1.14 -18.66
C ALA A 279 -2.34 2.07 -17.77
N THR A 280 -1.73 3.15 -17.27
CA THR A 280 -2.41 4.12 -16.42
C THR A 280 -3.59 4.81 -17.12
N HIS A 281 -4.70 4.94 -16.40
CA HIS A 281 -5.84 5.80 -16.73
C HIS A 281 -6.05 6.80 -15.59
N PRO A 282 -5.63 8.07 -15.74
CA PRO A 282 -5.90 9.08 -14.73
C PRO A 282 -7.39 9.46 -14.73
N VAL A 283 -8.08 9.18 -13.63
CA VAL A 283 -9.51 9.47 -13.45
C VAL A 283 -9.67 10.66 -12.49
N PRO A 284 -10.29 11.78 -12.91
CA PRO A 284 -10.51 12.91 -12.02
C PRO A 284 -11.35 12.51 -10.80
N ALA A 285 -10.90 12.88 -9.60
CA ALA A 285 -11.64 12.64 -8.36
C ALA A 285 -13.09 13.18 -8.40
N PRO A 286 -13.37 14.36 -9.01
CA PRO A 286 -14.75 14.82 -9.17
C PRO A 286 -15.65 13.88 -9.99
N LEU A 287 -15.11 13.28 -11.05
CA LEU A 287 -15.88 12.37 -11.90
C LEU A 287 -16.16 11.06 -11.17
N LEU A 288 -15.15 10.50 -10.51
CA LEU A 288 -15.33 9.31 -9.70
C LEU A 288 -16.38 9.56 -8.62
N THR A 289 -16.30 10.70 -7.92
CA THR A 289 -17.27 11.05 -6.87
C THR A 289 -18.69 11.13 -7.40
N TYR A 290 -18.90 11.71 -8.58
CA TYR A 290 -20.21 11.72 -9.23
C TYR A 290 -20.76 10.30 -9.41
N LEU A 291 -19.95 9.36 -9.89
CA LEU A 291 -20.34 7.96 -10.05
C LEU A 291 -20.73 7.31 -8.71
N LEU A 292 -19.91 7.52 -7.68
CA LEU A 292 -20.13 6.93 -6.36
C LEU A 292 -21.38 7.51 -5.67
N ASN A 293 -21.64 8.81 -5.83
CA ASN A 293 -22.82 9.46 -5.26
C ASN A 293 -24.12 8.98 -5.92
N ARG A 294 -24.14 8.77 -7.24
CA ARG A 294 -25.30 8.19 -7.93
C ARG A 294 -25.68 6.82 -7.39
N GLN A 295 -24.67 6.07 -6.95
CA GLN A 295 -24.81 4.71 -6.44
C GLN A 295 -24.81 4.66 -4.91
N GLN A 296 -24.96 5.83 -4.26
CA GLN A 296 -25.09 5.95 -2.81
C GLN A 296 -24.02 5.18 -2.02
N ILE A 297 -22.75 5.24 -2.47
CA ILE A 297 -21.62 4.65 -1.75
C ILE A 297 -21.34 5.46 -0.49
N ALA A 298 -21.50 4.83 0.68
CA ALA A 298 -21.48 5.51 1.97
C ALA A 298 -20.06 5.83 2.45
N LEU A 299 -19.13 4.89 2.25
CA LEU A 299 -17.76 5.01 2.69
C LEU A 299 -16.80 4.71 1.54
N VAL A 300 -15.88 5.63 1.29
CA VAL A 300 -14.75 5.41 0.39
C VAL A 300 -13.48 5.32 1.23
N ILE A 301 -12.75 4.23 1.09
CA ILE A 301 -11.43 4.05 1.71
C ILE A 301 -10.39 4.22 0.62
N LEU A 302 -9.51 5.19 0.82
CA LEU A 302 -8.40 5.48 -0.07
C LEU A 302 -7.11 4.98 0.58
N SER A 303 -6.57 3.87 0.07
CA SER A 303 -5.26 3.36 0.44
C SER A 303 -4.29 3.57 -0.71
N ALA A 304 -3.17 4.27 -0.47
CA ALA A 304 -2.07 4.37 -1.44
C ALA A 304 -0.72 4.31 -0.78
N GLN A 305 0.23 3.78 -1.54
CA GLN A 305 1.64 4.07 -1.35
C GLN A 305 2.00 5.36 -2.10
N ASN A 306 1.60 6.50 -1.52
CA ASN A 306 1.93 7.81 -2.05
C ASN A 306 2.99 8.49 -1.20
N GLU A 307 4.08 8.94 -1.82
CA GLU A 307 5.14 9.67 -1.13
C GLU A 307 4.70 11.04 -0.59
N ILE A 308 3.63 11.61 -1.16
CA ILE A 308 3.15 12.97 -0.87
C ILE A 308 1.73 12.91 -0.27
N GLN A 309 1.62 13.17 1.04
CA GLN A 309 0.36 13.18 1.79
C GLN A 309 -0.65 14.22 1.30
N GLU A 310 -0.18 15.33 0.70
CA GLU A 310 -1.06 16.34 0.09
C GLU A 310 -1.93 15.74 -1.02
N ASN A 311 -1.40 14.78 -1.78
CA ASN A 311 -2.11 14.21 -2.93
C ASN A 311 -3.40 13.48 -2.50
N ILE A 312 -3.29 12.60 -1.51
CA ILE A 312 -4.43 11.82 -1.01
C ILE A 312 -5.41 12.71 -0.25
N SER A 313 -4.90 13.69 0.48
CA SER A 313 -5.70 14.66 1.23
C SER A 313 -6.55 15.52 0.29
N SER A 314 -5.96 15.99 -0.81
CA SER A 314 -6.64 16.79 -1.83
C SER A 314 -7.75 15.99 -2.53
N ALA A 315 -7.49 14.72 -2.89
CA ALA A 315 -8.51 13.84 -3.45
C ALA A 315 -9.68 13.64 -2.47
N ALA A 316 -9.41 13.26 -1.22
CA ALA A 316 -10.45 13.00 -0.23
C ALA A 316 -11.27 14.25 0.13
N ALA A 317 -10.61 15.41 0.24
CA ALA A 317 -11.27 16.70 0.43
C ALA A 317 -12.23 17.00 -0.73
N THR A 318 -11.77 16.81 -1.97
CA THR A 318 -12.59 16.99 -3.19
C THR A 318 -13.79 16.05 -3.20
N MET A 319 -13.59 14.75 -2.93
CA MET A 319 -14.67 13.76 -2.90
C MET A 319 -15.72 14.11 -1.83
N THR A 320 -15.27 14.52 -0.64
CA THR A 320 -16.16 14.91 0.46
C THR A 320 -16.92 16.21 0.15
N ALA A 321 -16.27 17.19 -0.50
CA ALA A 321 -16.91 18.44 -0.92
C ALA A 321 -18.03 18.20 -1.94
N ILE A 322 -17.84 17.26 -2.86
CA ILE A 322 -18.81 16.97 -3.94
C ILE A 322 -19.99 16.14 -3.42
N GLY A 323 -19.78 15.32 -2.39
CA GLY A 323 -20.90 14.71 -1.65
C GLY A 323 -20.68 13.29 -1.14
N THR A 324 -19.48 12.72 -1.25
CA THR A 324 -19.19 11.45 -0.59
C THR A 324 -19.32 11.64 0.91
N PRO A 325 -20.17 10.87 1.62
CA PRO A 325 -20.43 11.11 3.04
C PRO A 325 -19.18 10.90 3.92
N PHE A 326 -18.43 9.83 3.67
CA PHE A 326 -17.22 9.50 4.39
C PHE A 326 -16.10 9.10 3.43
N VAL A 327 -14.93 9.72 3.60
CA VAL A 327 -13.69 9.32 2.93
C VAL A 327 -12.61 9.09 3.97
N LEU A 328 -12.19 7.84 4.13
CA LEU A 328 -11.10 7.45 5.00
C LEU A 328 -9.83 7.33 4.16
N THR A 329 -8.83 8.16 4.41
CA THR A 329 -7.52 8.03 3.79
C THR A 329 -6.58 7.28 4.72
N VAL A 330 -5.93 6.25 4.19
CA VAL A 330 -4.88 5.50 4.89
C VAL A 330 -3.64 5.59 4.02
N ASN A 331 -2.56 6.16 4.58
CA ASN A 331 -1.27 6.11 3.90
C ASN A 331 -0.74 4.68 4.04
N ALA A 332 -0.65 3.95 2.93
CA ALA A 332 -0.25 2.55 2.87
C ALA A 332 1.28 2.37 2.81
N LEU A 333 2.06 3.44 2.99
CA LEU A 333 3.49 3.33 3.25
C LEU A 333 3.79 2.79 4.67
N VAL A 334 2.77 2.73 5.53
CA VAL A 334 2.90 2.10 6.83
C VAL A 334 3.00 0.59 6.64
N LEU A 335 3.96 -0.03 7.34
CA LEU A 335 4.18 -1.48 7.43
C LEU A 335 2.88 -2.29 7.36
N VAL A 336 2.89 -3.42 6.64
CA VAL A 336 1.76 -4.36 6.49
C VAL A 336 1.08 -4.66 7.83
N SER A 337 1.86 -4.79 8.91
CA SER A 337 1.37 -5.06 10.27
C SER A 337 0.61 -3.90 10.92
N ALA A 338 0.92 -2.65 10.58
CA ALA A 338 0.12 -1.50 11.03
C ALA A 338 -1.24 -1.48 10.35
N THR A 339 -1.23 -1.65 9.03
CA THR A 339 -2.44 -1.73 8.20
C THR A 339 -3.33 -2.88 8.67
N GLN A 340 -2.73 -4.01 9.05
CA GLN A 340 -3.44 -5.14 9.68
C GLN A 340 -4.10 -4.74 10.99
N LYS A 341 -3.36 -4.16 11.95
CA LYS A 341 -3.93 -3.75 13.24
C LYS A 341 -5.04 -2.70 13.09
N LEU A 342 -4.83 -1.75 12.17
CA LEU A 342 -5.79 -0.71 11.83
C LEU A 342 -7.09 -1.33 11.31
N PHE A 343 -7.00 -2.13 10.24
CA PHE A 343 -8.19 -2.68 9.59
C PHE A 343 -8.85 -3.79 10.39
N GLU A 344 -8.09 -4.60 11.13
CA GLU A 344 -8.64 -5.54 12.12
C GLU A 344 -9.58 -4.81 13.07
N THR A 345 -9.06 -3.80 13.77
CA THR A 345 -9.87 -3.07 14.75
C THR A 345 -11.02 -2.29 14.08
N PHE A 346 -10.76 -1.67 12.93
CA PHE A 346 -11.75 -0.84 12.23
C PHE A 346 -12.93 -1.67 11.70
N TYR A 347 -12.66 -2.73 10.95
CA TYR A 347 -13.73 -3.59 10.42
C TYR A 347 -14.41 -4.39 11.53
N ASP A 348 -13.71 -4.74 12.61
CA ASP A 348 -14.33 -5.33 13.80
C ASP A 348 -15.36 -4.41 14.44
N CYS A 349 -15.03 -3.12 14.59
CA CYS A 349 -15.97 -2.12 15.10
C CYS A 349 -17.14 -1.90 14.13
N LEU A 350 -16.88 -1.80 12.82
CA LEU A 350 -17.96 -1.68 11.82
C LEU A 350 -18.90 -2.89 11.87
N ALA A 351 -18.34 -4.11 11.92
CA ALA A 351 -19.09 -5.36 11.99
C ALA A 351 -19.92 -5.49 13.27
N GLN A 352 -19.62 -4.74 14.32
CA GLN A 352 -20.40 -4.64 15.56
C GLN A 352 -21.45 -3.51 15.53
N GLY A 353 -21.54 -2.74 14.45
CA GLY A 353 -22.47 -1.62 14.31
C GLY A 353 -22.01 -0.32 14.97
N TYR A 354 -20.70 -0.18 15.24
CA TYR A 354 -20.16 1.13 15.63
C TYR A 354 -20.25 2.12 14.47
N LYS A 355 -20.32 3.41 14.81
CA LYS A 355 -20.23 4.51 13.84
C LYS A 355 -18.82 4.60 13.24
N ILE A 356 -18.69 5.18 12.05
CA ILE A 356 -17.43 5.23 11.31
C ILE A 356 -16.34 5.99 12.07
N GLY A 357 -16.65 7.17 12.60
CA GLY A 357 -15.71 7.96 13.40
C GLY A 357 -15.26 7.20 14.65
N SER A 358 -16.22 6.60 15.36
CA SER A 358 -15.94 5.77 16.55
C SER A 358 -15.08 4.55 16.22
N ALA A 359 -15.34 3.85 15.10
CA ALA A 359 -14.54 2.72 14.66
C ALA A 359 -13.08 3.12 14.38
N LEU A 360 -12.88 4.30 13.75
CA LEU A 360 -11.54 4.83 13.50
C LEU A 360 -10.82 5.17 14.80
N ASP A 361 -11.49 5.79 15.77
CA ASP A 361 -10.89 6.15 17.06
C ASP A 361 -10.44 4.90 17.83
N HIS A 362 -11.24 3.82 17.80
CA HIS A 362 -10.84 2.53 18.36
C HIS A 362 -9.60 1.96 17.66
N ALA A 363 -9.54 2.05 16.33
CA ALA A 363 -8.40 1.57 15.58
C ALA A 363 -7.13 2.39 15.83
N ARG A 364 -7.23 3.72 15.90
CA ARG A 364 -6.12 4.61 16.31
C ARG A 364 -5.62 4.26 17.71
N LEU A 365 -6.52 4.03 18.67
CA LEU A 365 -6.15 3.62 20.02
C LEU A 365 -5.42 2.27 20.04
N SER A 366 -5.84 1.33 19.20
CA SER A 366 -5.15 0.04 19.05
C SER A 366 -3.71 0.24 18.55
N LEU A 367 -3.51 1.14 17.57
CA LEU A 367 -2.17 1.53 17.09
C LEU A 367 -1.34 2.24 18.17
N CYS A 368 -1.94 3.13 18.98
CA CYS A 368 -1.24 3.79 20.09
C CYS A 368 -0.69 2.78 21.10
N LYS A 369 -1.52 1.80 21.48
CA LYS A 369 -1.20 0.83 22.52
C LYS A 369 -0.18 -0.21 22.06
N ASN A 370 -0.19 -0.51 20.78
CA ASN A 370 0.67 -1.53 20.19
C ASN A 370 1.58 -0.87 19.18
N THR A 371 2.80 -0.49 19.56
CA THR A 371 3.77 0.15 18.64
C THR A 371 4.69 -0.84 17.92
N GLU A 372 4.81 -2.08 18.39
CA GLU A 372 5.61 -3.11 17.72
C GLU A 372 5.01 -3.43 16.34
N ARG A 373 5.84 -3.37 15.29
CA ARG A 373 5.40 -3.62 13.91
C ARG A 373 6.06 -4.83 13.27
N ARG A 374 7.34 -5.05 13.52
CA ARG A 374 8.05 -6.21 12.98
C ARG A 374 9.26 -6.53 13.84
N GLN A 375 9.77 -7.73 13.64
CA GLN A 375 11.00 -8.20 14.23
C GLN A 375 12.02 -8.43 13.10
N ILE A 376 13.25 -7.98 13.31
CA ILE A 376 14.35 -8.14 12.36
C ILE A 376 15.42 -8.95 13.03
N MET A 377 15.89 -10.00 12.38
CA MET A 377 17.04 -10.76 12.87
C MET A 377 18.32 -10.02 12.49
N ARG A 378 19.12 -9.63 13.49
CA ARG A 378 20.46 -9.09 13.30
C ARG A 378 21.50 -10.06 13.84
N LEU A 379 22.76 -9.87 13.46
CA LEU A 379 23.89 -10.63 14.02
C LEU A 379 23.99 -10.49 15.54
N THR A 380 23.56 -9.35 16.08
CA THR A 380 23.55 -9.07 17.53
C THR A 380 22.28 -9.55 18.25
N GLY A 381 21.36 -10.22 17.53
CA GLY A 381 20.09 -10.70 18.05
C GLY A 381 18.86 -10.03 17.43
N PRO A 382 17.65 -10.40 17.87
CA PRO A 382 16.42 -9.86 17.33
C PRO A 382 16.21 -8.38 17.71
N LEU A 383 15.96 -7.51 16.73
CA LEU A 383 15.48 -6.16 16.95
C LEU A 383 13.97 -6.09 16.73
N LYS A 384 13.24 -5.55 17.71
CA LYS A 384 11.84 -5.15 17.55
C LYS A 384 11.76 -3.73 17.01
N VAL A 385 11.09 -3.54 15.89
CA VAL A 385 10.82 -2.22 15.30
C VAL A 385 9.52 -1.70 15.88
N HIS A 386 9.61 -0.54 16.55
CA HIS A 386 8.48 0.18 17.11
C HIS A 386 8.16 1.40 16.26
N LEU A 387 6.89 1.58 15.90
CA LEU A 387 6.41 2.69 15.10
C LEU A 387 5.21 3.36 15.77
N HIS A 388 5.26 4.70 15.85
CA HIS A 388 4.11 5.52 16.19
C HIS A 388 3.45 6.03 14.89
N ASP A 389 2.33 5.41 14.51
CA ASP A 389 1.64 5.62 13.22
C ASP A 389 0.10 5.80 13.32
N TRP A 390 -0.46 5.77 14.54
CA TRP A 390 -1.83 6.15 14.87
C TRP A 390 -2.37 7.46 14.26
N PHE A 391 -1.53 8.45 13.92
CA PHE A 391 -1.98 9.70 13.26
C PHE A 391 -2.14 9.58 11.74
N THR A 392 -1.70 8.48 11.13
CA THR A 392 -1.69 8.32 9.67
C THR A 392 -3.06 8.12 9.04
N PRO A 393 -4.04 7.41 9.66
CA PRO A 393 -5.38 7.30 9.11
C PRO A 393 -6.10 8.63 9.34
N VAL A 394 -6.74 9.17 8.30
CA VAL A 394 -7.40 10.48 8.34
C VAL A 394 -8.82 10.36 7.79
N LEU A 395 -9.80 10.87 8.55
CA LEU A 395 -11.21 10.86 8.17
C LEU A 395 -11.65 12.23 7.64
N TYR A 396 -12.18 12.23 6.42
CA TYR A 396 -12.98 13.31 5.87
C TYR A 396 -14.46 12.92 5.96
N GLN A 397 -15.28 13.83 6.46
CA GLN A 397 -16.68 13.54 6.75
C GLN A 397 -17.57 14.73 6.42
N HIS A 398 -18.68 14.43 5.77
CA HIS A 398 -19.83 15.32 5.64
C HIS A 398 -20.90 14.98 6.70
N GLY A 399 -21.40 15.97 7.44
CA GLY A 399 -22.52 15.77 8.37
C GLY A 399 -22.20 15.03 9.68
N GLN A 400 -23.17 14.28 10.21
CA GLN A 400 -23.09 13.59 11.51
C GLN A 400 -22.51 12.18 11.39
N ASP A 401 -21.86 11.69 12.45
CA ASP A 401 -21.29 10.34 12.45
C ASP A 401 -22.40 9.28 12.53
N THR A 402 -22.34 8.30 11.61
CA THR A 402 -23.42 7.36 11.32
C THR A 402 -22.90 5.93 11.28
N ALA A 403 -23.70 4.98 11.75
CA ALA A 403 -23.39 3.56 11.66
C ALA A 403 -23.83 3.02 10.29
N LEU A 404 -22.98 2.20 9.66
CA LEU A 404 -23.33 1.52 8.41
C LEU A 404 -24.11 0.22 8.66
N LEU A 405 -23.86 -0.43 9.80
CA LEU A 405 -24.52 -1.67 10.20
C LEU A 405 -25.44 -1.44 11.40
N THR A 406 -26.56 -2.15 11.41
CA THR A 406 -27.39 -2.32 12.61
C THR A 406 -26.64 -3.16 13.63
N GLN A 407 -26.71 -2.79 14.91
CA GLN A 407 -26.16 -3.60 16.00
C GLN A 407 -26.74 -5.02 15.97
N THR A 408 -25.91 -6.03 16.20
CA THR A 408 -26.37 -7.42 16.30
C THR A 408 -27.14 -7.62 17.59
N LEU A 409 -28.20 -8.42 17.55
CA LEU A 409 -28.74 -9.02 18.77
C LEU A 409 -27.88 -10.25 19.15
N PRO A 410 -27.70 -10.55 20.45
CA PRO A 410 -26.90 -11.70 20.91
C PRO A 410 -27.33 -13.05 20.32
N SER A 411 -28.63 -13.20 20.01
CA SER A 411 -29.18 -14.39 19.36
C SER A 411 -28.70 -14.58 17.92
N GLU A 412 -28.52 -13.50 17.17
CA GLU A 412 -28.03 -13.54 15.78
C GLU A 412 -26.53 -13.91 15.75
N GLU A 413 -25.72 -13.42 16.69
CA GLU A 413 -24.29 -13.77 16.83
C GLU A 413 -24.07 -15.28 17.03
N SER A 414 -24.96 -15.93 17.78
CA SER A 414 -24.90 -17.37 18.01
C SER A 414 -25.25 -18.22 16.77
N ALA A 415 -26.06 -17.69 15.85
CA ALA A 415 -26.40 -18.35 14.59
C ALA A 415 -25.26 -18.23 13.57
N PHE A 416 -24.62 -17.07 13.55
CA PHE A 416 -23.47 -16.75 12.72
C PHE A 416 -22.21 -17.57 13.07
N SER A 417 -22.01 -17.92 14.35
CA SER A 417 -20.83 -18.66 14.82
C SER A 417 -20.85 -20.18 14.53
N LYS A 418 -22.00 -20.74 14.11
CA LYS A 418 -22.23 -22.20 14.01
C LYS A 418 -21.84 -22.86 12.68
N LYS A 419 -21.31 -22.13 11.70
CA LYS A 419 -20.88 -22.74 10.43
C LYS A 419 -19.37 -22.96 10.43
N THR A 420 -18.94 -24.21 10.57
CA THR A 420 -17.56 -24.60 10.27
C THR A 420 -17.34 -24.39 8.76
N PRO A 421 -16.41 -23.52 8.33
CA PRO A 421 -16.22 -23.26 6.92
C PRO A 421 -15.65 -24.52 6.25
N PHE A 422 -16.37 -25.04 5.25
CA PHE A 422 -15.81 -26.04 4.35
C PHE A 422 -14.61 -25.43 3.62
N SER A 423 -13.43 -26.04 3.75
CA SER A 423 -12.24 -25.59 3.00
C SER A 423 -12.44 -25.93 1.52
N GLY A 424 -12.72 -24.91 0.71
CA GLY A 424 -12.79 -25.02 -0.75
C GLY A 424 -11.46 -25.30 -1.43
N SER A 425 -10.43 -25.66 -0.68
CA SER A 425 -9.07 -25.86 -1.15
C SER A 425 -8.39 -26.98 -0.37
N ASN A 426 -7.52 -27.73 -1.05
CA ASN A 426 -6.59 -28.70 -0.46
C ASN A 426 -5.13 -28.18 -0.44
N LEU A 427 -4.92 -26.87 -0.57
CA LEU A 427 -3.58 -26.28 -0.48
C LEU A 427 -2.94 -26.57 0.88
N PRO A 428 -1.62 -26.82 0.91
CA PRO A 428 -0.87 -26.90 2.16
C PRO A 428 -1.02 -25.62 3.00
N LYS A 429 -0.82 -25.75 4.32
CA LYS A 429 -0.75 -24.59 5.21
C LYS A 429 0.42 -23.70 4.79
N LEU A 430 0.23 -22.38 4.92
CA LEU A 430 1.30 -21.41 4.72
C LEU A 430 2.43 -21.71 5.71
N GLN A 431 3.68 -21.64 5.24
CA GLN A 431 4.83 -21.81 6.13
C GLN A 431 4.92 -20.63 7.09
N GLU A 432 5.47 -20.86 8.29
CA GLU A 432 5.65 -19.79 9.30
C GLU A 432 6.52 -18.64 8.79
N ALA A 433 7.49 -18.95 7.92
CA ALA A 433 8.30 -17.94 7.27
C ALA A 433 7.44 -16.97 6.45
N GLY A 434 6.32 -17.40 5.85
CA GLY A 434 5.50 -16.60 4.95
C GLY A 434 5.97 -16.67 3.50
N PHE A 435 5.51 -15.74 2.66
CA PHE A 435 5.86 -15.66 1.24
C PHE A 435 6.53 -14.33 0.91
N PHE A 436 7.75 -14.40 0.39
CA PHE A 436 8.57 -13.24 0.08
C PHE A 436 9.08 -13.30 -1.34
N GLY A 437 9.19 -12.12 -1.95
CA GLY A 437 9.53 -12.00 -3.36
C GLY A 437 8.41 -12.50 -4.27
N ARG A 438 8.67 -12.48 -5.58
CA ARG A 438 7.79 -13.01 -6.63
C ARG A 438 6.38 -12.41 -6.69
N GLN A 439 6.15 -11.24 -6.06
CA GLN A 439 4.83 -10.59 -6.02
C GLN A 439 4.40 -10.10 -7.41
N ARG A 440 5.35 -9.71 -8.25
CA ARG A 440 5.10 -9.28 -9.62
C ARG A 440 4.62 -10.44 -10.49
N GLU A 441 5.20 -11.61 -10.31
CA GLU A 441 4.85 -12.88 -10.97
C GLU A 441 3.46 -13.33 -10.55
N LEU A 442 3.15 -13.30 -9.23
CA LEU A 442 1.81 -13.55 -8.71
C LEU A 442 0.78 -12.61 -9.37
N TRP A 443 1.07 -11.31 -9.43
CA TRP A 443 0.19 -10.33 -10.07
C TRP A 443 0.05 -10.56 -11.57
N ASN A 444 1.12 -10.94 -12.26
CA ASN A 444 1.10 -11.27 -13.69
C ASN A 444 0.22 -12.49 -13.96
N ILE A 445 0.30 -13.53 -13.12
CA ILE A 445 -0.55 -14.73 -13.22
C ILE A 445 -2.03 -14.36 -13.05
N GLU A 446 -2.37 -13.56 -12.04
CA GLU A 446 -3.74 -13.06 -11.86
C GLU A 446 -4.23 -12.29 -13.10
N ARG A 447 -3.43 -11.35 -13.60
CA ARG A 447 -3.78 -10.56 -14.81
C ARG A 447 -3.99 -11.44 -16.04
N LYS A 448 -3.21 -12.51 -16.21
CA LYS A 448 -3.39 -13.47 -17.31
C LYS A 448 -4.73 -14.20 -17.18
N PHE A 449 -5.07 -14.71 -15.99
CA PHE A 449 -6.38 -15.34 -15.77
C PHE A 449 -7.54 -14.38 -16.03
N VAL A 450 -7.44 -13.14 -15.53
CA VAL A 450 -8.46 -12.09 -15.74
C VAL A 450 -8.64 -11.76 -17.23
N ARG A 451 -7.57 -11.84 -18.04
CA ARG A 451 -7.61 -11.65 -19.51
C ARG A 451 -8.05 -12.89 -20.29
N GLY A 452 -8.49 -13.95 -19.60
CA GLY A 452 -9.05 -15.15 -20.22
C GLY A 452 -8.03 -16.25 -20.52
N THR A 453 -6.77 -16.12 -20.09
CA THR A 453 -5.82 -17.24 -20.15
C THR A 453 -6.34 -18.39 -19.29
N ARG A 454 -6.43 -19.60 -19.86
CA ARG A 454 -6.99 -20.78 -19.17
C ARG A 454 -5.93 -21.73 -18.65
N ARG A 455 -4.71 -21.66 -19.19
CA ARG A 455 -3.56 -22.50 -18.81
C ARG A 455 -2.31 -21.63 -18.74
N ILE A 456 -1.58 -21.76 -17.64
CA ILE A 456 -0.29 -21.11 -17.40
C ILE A 456 0.68 -22.22 -16.99
N THR A 457 1.84 -22.25 -17.63
CA THR A 457 2.92 -23.17 -17.28
C THR A 457 4.03 -22.35 -16.63
N LEU A 458 4.52 -22.79 -15.46
CA LEU A 458 5.70 -22.21 -14.81
C LEU A 458 6.86 -23.20 -14.94
N THR A 459 7.89 -22.78 -15.65
CA THR A 459 9.13 -23.54 -15.89
C THR A 459 10.29 -22.87 -15.14
N GLY A 460 11.44 -23.55 -15.05
CA GLY A 460 12.64 -23.02 -14.41
C GLY A 460 13.35 -24.06 -13.55
N ILE A 461 14.55 -23.73 -13.07
CA ILE A 461 15.41 -24.66 -12.32
C ILE A 461 14.75 -25.06 -10.97
N GLY A 462 15.09 -26.25 -10.47
CA GLY A 462 14.70 -26.70 -9.13
C GLY A 462 15.12 -25.71 -8.03
N GLY A 463 14.35 -25.64 -6.94
CA GLY A 463 14.68 -24.76 -5.80
C GLY A 463 14.27 -23.28 -5.96
N GLN A 464 13.86 -22.82 -7.14
CA GLN A 464 13.44 -21.43 -7.40
C GLN A 464 12.06 -21.03 -6.83
N GLY A 465 11.47 -21.86 -5.95
CA GLY A 465 10.20 -21.54 -5.30
C GLY A 465 8.94 -21.61 -6.19
N LYS A 466 8.99 -22.20 -7.39
CA LYS A 466 7.84 -22.32 -8.32
C LYS A 466 6.60 -22.93 -7.66
N THR A 467 6.77 -24.07 -6.97
CA THR A 467 5.70 -24.77 -6.26
C THR A 467 5.08 -23.89 -5.17
N TYR A 468 5.90 -23.09 -4.49
CA TYR A 468 5.43 -22.18 -3.46
C TYR A 468 4.68 -20.97 -4.06
N LEU A 469 5.18 -20.42 -5.17
CA LEU A 469 4.48 -19.38 -5.94
C LEU A 469 3.08 -19.82 -6.39
N VAL A 470 2.93 -21.03 -6.95
CA VAL A 470 1.59 -21.51 -7.38
C VAL A 470 0.67 -21.75 -6.18
N GLN A 471 1.19 -22.21 -5.05
CA GLN A 471 0.40 -22.38 -3.84
C GLN A 471 -0.11 -21.02 -3.33
N GLU A 472 0.74 -19.99 -3.31
CA GLU A 472 0.32 -18.63 -2.93
C GLU A 472 -0.66 -18.01 -3.91
N VAL A 473 -0.42 -18.16 -5.22
CA VAL A 473 -1.38 -17.76 -6.26
C VAL A 473 -2.72 -18.43 -6.00
N GLY A 474 -2.72 -19.74 -5.76
CA GLY A 474 -3.94 -20.48 -5.44
C GLY A 474 -4.65 -19.93 -4.21
N ARG A 475 -3.90 -19.67 -3.12
CA ARG A 475 -4.47 -19.12 -1.89
C ARG A 475 -5.09 -17.74 -2.11
N TRP A 476 -4.35 -16.85 -2.76
CA TRP A 476 -4.79 -15.49 -3.07
C TRP A 476 -6.03 -15.47 -3.98
N LEU A 477 -6.02 -16.24 -5.07
CA LEU A 477 -7.12 -16.27 -6.03
C LEU A 477 -8.38 -16.98 -5.48
N HIS A 478 -8.21 -17.86 -4.49
CA HIS A 478 -9.31 -18.42 -3.71
C HIS A 478 -9.90 -17.42 -2.73
N GLN A 479 -9.05 -16.78 -1.90
CA GLN A 479 -9.46 -15.80 -0.89
C GLN A 479 -10.18 -14.61 -1.52
N THR A 480 -9.74 -14.18 -2.70
CA THR A 480 -10.35 -13.06 -3.44
C THR A 480 -11.45 -13.50 -4.41
N LEU A 481 -11.90 -14.75 -4.33
CA LEU A 481 -13.02 -15.34 -5.05
C LEU A 481 -12.92 -15.30 -6.59
N LEU A 482 -11.71 -15.17 -7.16
CA LEU A 482 -11.54 -15.39 -8.61
C LEU A 482 -11.83 -16.86 -8.95
N PHE A 483 -11.40 -17.78 -8.09
CA PHE A 483 -11.78 -19.18 -8.12
C PHE A 483 -12.47 -19.57 -6.81
N LYS A 484 -13.62 -20.25 -6.91
CA LYS A 484 -14.36 -20.74 -5.74
C LYS A 484 -13.73 -21.97 -5.10
N ARG A 485 -12.87 -22.66 -5.85
CA ARG A 485 -12.20 -23.89 -5.46
C ARG A 485 -10.76 -23.89 -5.95
N VAL A 486 -9.86 -24.52 -5.19
CA VAL A 486 -8.48 -24.75 -5.61
C VAL A 486 -8.11 -26.19 -5.37
N VAL A 487 -7.63 -26.86 -6.41
CA VAL A 487 -7.14 -28.23 -6.35
C VAL A 487 -5.65 -28.21 -6.62
N PHE A 488 -4.86 -28.65 -5.66
CA PHE A 488 -3.44 -28.84 -5.75
C PHE A 488 -3.14 -30.33 -5.87
N VAL A 489 -2.42 -30.71 -6.91
CA VAL A 489 -1.96 -32.08 -7.17
C VAL A 489 -0.44 -32.03 -7.28
N ASP A 490 0.25 -32.75 -6.40
CA ASP A 490 1.71 -32.86 -6.40
C ASP A 490 2.12 -34.23 -6.92
N PHE A 491 2.84 -34.25 -8.05
CA PHE A 491 3.31 -35.48 -8.69
C PHE A 491 4.69 -35.94 -8.23
N ALA A 492 5.37 -35.23 -7.32
CA ALA A 492 6.72 -35.60 -6.85
C ALA A 492 6.80 -37.02 -6.24
N HIS A 493 5.68 -37.51 -5.69
CA HIS A 493 5.59 -38.83 -5.06
C HIS A 493 4.63 -39.76 -5.80
N CYS A 494 4.26 -39.46 -7.05
CA CYS A 494 3.32 -40.24 -7.85
C CYS A 494 3.99 -41.47 -8.48
N GLN A 495 4.69 -42.29 -7.69
CA GLN A 495 5.33 -43.53 -8.16
C GLN A 495 4.33 -44.69 -8.14
N GLY A 496 4.16 -45.37 -9.27
CA GLY A 496 3.33 -46.57 -9.39
C GLY A 496 1.81 -46.35 -9.33
N LEU A 497 1.34 -45.11 -9.33
CA LEU A 497 -0.07 -44.73 -9.41
C LEU A 497 -0.37 -44.10 -10.77
N ASP A 498 -1.59 -44.30 -11.28
CA ASP A 498 -2.09 -43.56 -12.45
C ASP A 498 -2.24 -42.06 -12.11
N PRO A 499 -1.46 -41.15 -12.73
CA PRO A 499 -1.50 -39.72 -12.44
C PRO A 499 -2.89 -39.10 -12.65
N VAL A 500 -3.67 -39.64 -13.60
CA VAL A 500 -5.03 -39.16 -13.88
C VAL A 500 -5.95 -39.51 -12.71
N SER A 501 -5.90 -40.75 -12.21
CA SER A 501 -6.66 -41.18 -11.04
C SER A 501 -6.31 -40.38 -9.78
N VAL A 502 -5.04 -40.02 -9.58
CA VAL A 502 -4.60 -39.14 -8.48
C VAL A 502 -5.24 -37.75 -8.62
N ALA A 503 -5.20 -37.15 -9.81
CA ALA A 503 -5.81 -35.86 -10.05
C ALA A 503 -7.35 -35.90 -9.89
N VAL A 504 -8.03 -36.91 -10.43
CA VAL A 504 -9.48 -37.11 -10.29
C VAL A 504 -9.86 -37.24 -8.81
N SER A 505 -9.08 -37.98 -8.02
CA SER A 505 -9.32 -38.13 -6.58
C SER A 505 -9.18 -36.81 -5.82
N ALA A 506 -8.16 -36.01 -6.13
CA ALA A 506 -7.98 -34.68 -5.53
C ALA A 506 -9.13 -33.73 -5.90
N ILE A 507 -9.56 -33.74 -7.17
CA ILE A 507 -10.72 -32.97 -7.65
C ILE A 507 -12.00 -33.41 -6.92
N ALA A 508 -12.23 -34.72 -6.80
CA ALA A 508 -13.39 -35.30 -6.14
C ALA A 508 -13.48 -34.85 -4.67
N ALA A 509 -12.35 -34.89 -3.95
CA ALA A 509 -12.26 -34.46 -2.56
C ALA A 509 -12.59 -32.97 -2.38
N VAL A 510 -11.98 -32.08 -3.17
CA VAL A 510 -12.19 -30.62 -3.06
C VAL A 510 -13.60 -30.22 -3.52
N LEU A 511 -14.14 -30.87 -4.55
CA LEU A 511 -15.48 -30.57 -5.05
C LEU A 511 -16.59 -31.24 -4.24
N GLN A 512 -16.25 -32.14 -3.29
CA GLN A 512 -17.18 -33.01 -2.56
C GLN A 512 -18.13 -33.76 -3.51
N LYS A 513 -17.56 -34.41 -4.52
CA LYS A 513 -18.32 -35.19 -5.50
C LYS A 513 -17.69 -36.56 -5.70
N HIS A 514 -18.53 -37.56 -5.94
CA HIS A 514 -18.06 -38.83 -6.48
C HIS A 514 -17.77 -38.66 -7.97
N LEU A 515 -16.51 -38.85 -8.37
CA LEU A 515 -16.06 -38.76 -9.76
C LEU A 515 -15.37 -40.08 -10.09
N LEU A 516 -15.81 -40.72 -11.18
CA LEU A 516 -15.32 -42.04 -11.58
C LEU A 516 -14.11 -41.95 -12.51
N ASP A 517 -14.03 -40.90 -13.32
CA ASP A 517 -13.05 -40.74 -14.39
C ASP A 517 -12.76 -39.25 -14.70
N ALA A 518 -11.88 -39.02 -15.67
CA ALA A 518 -11.50 -37.68 -16.14
C ALA A 518 -12.65 -36.91 -16.81
N ASP A 519 -13.59 -37.59 -17.45
CA ASP A 519 -14.75 -36.97 -18.10
C ASP A 519 -15.74 -36.42 -17.06
N ALA A 520 -15.99 -37.20 -16.00
CA ALA A 520 -16.78 -36.77 -14.85
C ALA A 520 -16.11 -35.59 -14.16
N ALA A 521 -14.79 -35.62 -13.98
CA ALA A 521 -14.03 -34.51 -13.41
C ALA A 521 -14.12 -33.25 -14.27
N THR A 522 -13.96 -33.37 -15.58
CA THR A 522 -14.08 -32.25 -16.53
C THR A 522 -15.47 -31.61 -16.45
N LYS A 523 -16.54 -32.42 -16.48
CA LYS A 523 -17.93 -31.94 -16.32
C LYS A 523 -18.14 -31.26 -14.98
N ALA A 524 -17.51 -31.75 -13.91
CA ALA A 524 -17.62 -31.14 -12.58
C ALA A 524 -16.91 -29.79 -12.51
N LEU A 525 -15.71 -29.67 -13.10
CA LEU A 525 -14.93 -28.43 -13.19
C LEU A 525 -15.65 -27.35 -14.02
N CYS A 526 -16.46 -27.72 -15.01
CA CYS A 526 -17.28 -26.75 -15.75
C CYS A 526 -18.38 -26.06 -14.90
N ARG A 527 -18.78 -26.65 -13.76
CA ARG A 527 -19.89 -26.12 -12.95
C ARG A 527 -19.45 -25.15 -11.86
N VAL A 528 -18.20 -25.21 -11.44
CA VAL A 528 -17.66 -24.40 -10.34
C VAL A 528 -16.32 -23.82 -10.79
N PRO A 529 -16.12 -22.50 -10.77
CA PRO A 529 -14.83 -21.89 -11.06
C PRO A 529 -13.75 -22.48 -10.15
N THR A 530 -12.88 -23.31 -10.72
CA THR A 530 -11.89 -24.10 -9.99
C THR A 530 -10.52 -23.88 -10.62
N LEU A 531 -9.53 -23.54 -9.79
CA LEU A 531 -8.14 -23.52 -10.20
C LEU A 531 -7.54 -24.91 -9.96
N LEU A 532 -7.06 -25.55 -11.02
CA LEU A 532 -6.32 -26.81 -10.93
C LEU A 532 -4.82 -26.51 -11.06
N ILE A 533 -4.07 -26.83 -10.01
CA ILE A 533 -2.62 -26.69 -9.94
C ILE A 533 -2.02 -28.10 -10.01
N LEU A 534 -1.22 -28.32 -11.05
CA LEU A 534 -0.48 -29.55 -11.28
C LEU A 534 1.00 -29.25 -11.06
N ALA A 535 1.57 -29.73 -9.96
CA ALA A 535 2.95 -29.47 -9.55
C ALA A 535 3.84 -30.69 -9.82
N ASN A 536 5.12 -30.42 -10.12
CA ASN A 536 6.16 -31.44 -10.34
C ASN A 536 5.80 -32.45 -11.46
N VAL A 537 5.19 -31.95 -12.54
CA VAL A 537 4.73 -32.75 -13.70
C VAL A 537 5.89 -33.44 -14.43
N ASP A 538 7.07 -32.84 -14.39
CA ASP A 538 8.35 -33.40 -14.87
C ASP A 538 8.73 -34.72 -14.20
N SER A 539 8.22 -34.98 -12.98
CA SER A 539 8.43 -36.27 -12.31
C SER A 539 7.73 -37.44 -13.03
N LEU A 540 6.77 -37.17 -13.91
CA LEU A 540 6.05 -38.19 -14.68
C LEU A 540 6.86 -38.74 -15.86
N GLU A 541 7.88 -38.01 -16.34
CA GLU A 541 8.71 -38.41 -17.48
C GLU A 541 9.67 -39.57 -17.15
N GLN A 542 9.86 -39.91 -15.86
CA GLN A 542 10.77 -40.98 -15.44
C GLN A 542 10.21 -42.41 -15.61
N THR A 543 9.12 -42.60 -16.35
CA THR A 543 8.49 -43.91 -16.57
C THR A 543 8.46 -44.36 -18.04
N THR A 544 9.60 -44.29 -18.72
CA THR A 544 9.88 -45.15 -19.88
C THR A 544 11.29 -45.72 -19.78
N PRO A 545 11.47 -47.03 -19.50
CA PRO A 545 12.71 -47.70 -19.85
C PRO A 545 12.78 -47.70 -21.38
N TYR A 546 13.79 -47.05 -21.95
CA TYR A 546 14.09 -47.20 -23.37
C TYR A 546 14.24 -48.70 -23.71
N PRO A 547 13.51 -49.24 -24.70
CA PRO A 547 13.96 -50.45 -25.36
C PRO A 547 15.29 -50.13 -26.05
N ASN A 548 16.31 -50.94 -25.80
CA ASN A 548 17.54 -50.93 -26.59
C ASN A 548 17.19 -51.26 -28.05
N ASP A 549 16.98 -50.26 -28.88
CA ASP A 549 17.04 -50.42 -30.33
C ASP A 549 18.28 -49.70 -30.85
N HIS A 550 19.30 -50.50 -31.09
CA HIS A 550 20.36 -50.19 -32.05
C HIS A 550 19.72 -49.86 -33.40
N ASN A 551 19.70 -48.58 -33.79
CA ASN A 551 19.93 -48.17 -35.18
C ASN A 551 19.91 -46.64 -35.31
N SER A 552 21.12 -46.05 -35.33
CA SER A 552 21.33 -44.80 -36.05
C SER A 552 22.79 -44.78 -36.53
N LEU A 553 22.92 -44.96 -37.84
CA LEU A 553 24.14 -44.90 -38.63
C LEU A 553 24.88 -43.57 -38.39
N SER A 554 26.06 -43.65 -37.79
CA SER A 554 27.09 -42.62 -37.83
C SER A 554 27.92 -42.79 -39.11
N VAL A 555 27.84 -41.82 -40.02
CA VAL A 555 28.76 -41.71 -41.16
C VAL A 555 30.06 -41.08 -40.67
N GLU A 556 31.15 -41.83 -40.84
CA GLU A 556 32.52 -41.41 -40.57
C GLU A 556 32.94 -40.23 -41.45
N GLY A 557 33.51 -39.20 -40.83
CA GLY A 557 34.46 -38.27 -41.45
C GLY A 557 35.84 -38.53 -40.85
N LYS A 558 36.72 -39.13 -41.64
CA LYS A 558 38.12 -39.44 -41.32
C LYS A 558 38.94 -38.20 -40.95
N GLY A 559 39.81 -38.34 -39.94
CA GLY A 559 40.94 -37.45 -39.67
C GLY A 559 41.87 -38.05 -38.63
N GLN A 560 43.12 -38.31 -39.01
CA GLN A 560 44.14 -39.12 -38.34
C GLN A 560 44.79 -38.43 -37.12
N GLY A 561 45.40 -39.26 -36.25
CA GLY A 561 46.42 -38.89 -35.25
C GLY A 561 46.12 -39.52 -33.88
N GLU A 562 46.55 -40.76 -33.61
CA GLU A 562 47.77 -41.09 -32.82
C GLU A 562 47.80 -40.37 -31.46
N GLY A 563 47.47 -41.06 -30.36
CA GLY A 563 48.43 -41.55 -29.35
C GLY A 563 48.83 -40.40 -28.40
N GLU A 564 48.63 -40.39 -27.09
CA GLU A 564 48.98 -41.35 -26.06
C GLU A 564 48.37 -40.93 -24.71
N ASN A 565 48.49 -41.82 -23.73
CA ASN A 565 48.00 -41.75 -22.35
C ASN A 565 48.51 -40.58 -21.49
N ALA A 566 47.72 -40.32 -20.44
CA ALA A 566 48.12 -40.19 -19.03
C ALA A 566 47.98 -38.81 -18.33
N THR A 567 47.32 -38.89 -17.16
CA THR A 567 47.57 -38.17 -15.89
C THR A 567 47.25 -36.68 -15.76
N SER A 568 46.26 -36.38 -14.89
CA SER A 568 46.27 -35.23 -13.97
C SER A 568 47.45 -35.34 -12.97
N PRO A 569 47.84 -34.34 -12.13
CA PRO A 569 47.12 -33.10 -11.74
C PRO A 569 48.01 -31.82 -11.52
N ASN A 570 47.33 -30.73 -11.16
CA ASN A 570 47.73 -29.63 -10.25
C ASN A 570 48.80 -28.57 -10.62
N ASP A 571 48.39 -27.34 -10.27
CA ASP A 571 49.13 -26.27 -9.60
C ASP A 571 49.90 -25.18 -10.38
N LEU A 572 49.40 -23.96 -10.11
CA LEU A 572 50.15 -22.74 -9.73
C LEU A 572 51.01 -21.99 -10.76
N SER A 573 50.39 -20.88 -11.20
CA SER A 573 50.86 -19.49 -11.00
C SER A 573 52.01 -18.91 -11.83
N LEU A 574 51.85 -17.60 -12.07
CA LEU A 574 52.86 -16.60 -12.49
C LEU A 574 53.33 -16.75 -13.94
N GLY A 575 53.28 -15.75 -14.82
CA GLY A 575 52.96 -14.34 -14.69
C GLY A 575 53.50 -13.64 -15.94
N ASN A 576 53.01 -12.42 -16.18
CA ASN A 576 53.75 -11.33 -16.82
C ASN A 576 54.29 -11.54 -18.25
N LEU A 577 53.70 -10.84 -19.24
CA LEU A 577 54.29 -9.62 -19.82
C LEU A 577 53.59 -9.22 -21.13
N ASN A 578 53.17 -7.95 -21.14
CA ASN A 578 53.33 -6.96 -22.20
C ASN A 578 53.04 -7.38 -23.65
N GLY A 579 51.97 -6.79 -24.18
CA GLY A 579 52.08 -5.76 -25.23
C GLY A 579 52.65 -6.22 -26.57
N LEU A 580 51.83 -6.12 -27.61
CA LEU A 580 52.00 -5.04 -28.59
C LEU A 580 50.82 -5.00 -29.56
N SER A 581 50.43 -3.76 -29.78
CA SER A 581 49.46 -3.19 -30.69
C SER A 581 49.81 -3.37 -32.17
N PHE A 582 48.81 -3.03 -33.00
CA PHE A 582 48.79 -2.66 -34.43
C PHE A 582 48.43 -3.79 -35.40
N GLY A 583 47.40 -3.64 -36.25
CA GLY A 583 46.48 -2.53 -36.41
C GLY A 583 45.64 -2.69 -37.69
N ASN A 584 44.61 -1.84 -37.79
CA ASN A 584 43.89 -1.39 -38.98
C ASN A 584 43.15 -2.48 -39.82
N THR A 585 41.95 -2.27 -40.32
CA THR A 585 41.45 -1.05 -40.96
C THR A 585 39.92 -1.06 -41.08
N GLN A 586 39.38 0.16 -41.02
CA GLN A 586 38.06 0.70 -41.40
C GLN A 586 37.19 -0.06 -42.44
N ALA A 587 35.87 -0.01 -42.24
CA ALA A 587 34.88 0.69 -43.11
C ALA A 587 33.46 0.38 -42.57
N GLU A 588 32.69 1.38 -42.10
CA GLU A 588 31.57 2.03 -42.82
C GLU A 588 30.44 1.04 -43.24
N GLY A 589 29.15 1.21 -42.96
CA GLY A 589 28.38 2.27 -42.31
C GLY A 589 26.89 1.91 -42.27
N GLU A 590 26.15 2.67 -41.46
CA GLU A 590 24.75 3.12 -41.54
C GLU A 590 23.56 2.19 -41.93
N ASN A 591 22.59 2.21 -40.99
CA ASN A 591 21.13 2.38 -41.18
C ASN A 591 20.35 1.48 -42.15
N ALA A 592 19.39 0.70 -41.60
CA ALA A 592 17.96 0.91 -41.90
C ALA A 592 17.04 -0.05 -41.10
N THR A 593 16.02 0.57 -40.52
CA THR A 593 14.71 0.04 -40.11
C THR A 593 14.09 -0.96 -41.10
N LEU A 594 13.44 -2.03 -40.61
CA LEU A 594 12.31 -2.66 -41.33
C LEU A 594 11.28 -3.27 -40.36
N ASN A 595 10.13 -2.58 -40.26
CA ASN A 595 8.82 -3.19 -40.06
C ASN A 595 8.44 -3.99 -41.32
N SER A 596 7.87 -5.17 -41.19
CA SER A 596 6.67 -5.57 -41.96
C SER A 596 6.13 -6.94 -41.55
N LEU A 597 4.87 -6.91 -41.08
CA LEU A 597 3.93 -8.02 -41.14
C LEU A 597 3.38 -8.12 -42.57
N SER A 598 3.34 -9.32 -43.15
CA SER A 598 2.60 -9.61 -44.38
C SER A 598 1.37 -10.47 -44.06
N LEU A 599 0.20 -9.86 -44.26
CA LEU A 599 -1.10 -10.51 -44.43
C LEU A 599 -1.35 -10.62 -45.94
N LEU A 600 -1.60 -11.83 -46.43
CA LEU A 600 -2.28 -12.05 -47.71
C LEU A 600 -3.42 -13.03 -47.49
N GLY A 601 -4.63 -12.55 -47.79
CA GLY A 601 -5.85 -13.35 -47.85
C GLY A 601 -6.00 -14.05 -49.20
N GLY A 602 -6.67 -15.19 -49.16
CA GLY A 602 -7.21 -15.88 -50.33
C GLY A 602 -8.49 -16.59 -49.90
N GLU A 603 -9.60 -16.30 -50.57
CA GLU A 603 -10.91 -16.92 -50.37
C GLU A 603 -10.89 -18.39 -50.80
N GLY A 604 -11.59 -19.24 -50.03
CA GLY A 604 -11.81 -20.64 -50.37
C GLY A 604 -12.78 -21.29 -49.39
N THR A 605 -13.96 -21.64 -49.89
CA THR A 605 -15.08 -22.31 -49.20
C THR A 605 -14.68 -23.65 -48.57
N GLY A 606 -15.08 -23.91 -47.32
CA GLY A 606 -14.94 -25.23 -46.70
C GLY A 606 -15.35 -25.27 -45.24
N ASN A 607 -16.44 -25.96 -44.95
CA ASN A 607 -17.05 -26.15 -43.63
C ASN A 607 -16.20 -27.12 -42.78
N VAL A 608 -15.48 -26.65 -41.75
CA VAL A 608 -14.83 -27.53 -40.74
C VAL A 608 -14.85 -26.88 -39.35
N LEU A 609 -15.14 -27.75 -38.37
CA LEU A 609 -15.27 -27.54 -36.92
C LEU A 609 -14.22 -26.58 -36.32
N ARG A 610 -14.70 -25.57 -35.57
CA ARG A 610 -13.86 -24.69 -34.74
C ARG A 610 -13.29 -25.46 -33.54
N GLU A 611 -12.08 -25.97 -33.68
CA GLU A 611 -11.20 -26.20 -32.52
C GLU A 611 -10.82 -24.84 -31.91
N ARG A 612 -11.11 -24.68 -30.62
CA ARG A 612 -10.63 -23.54 -29.84
C ARG A 612 -9.14 -23.74 -29.58
N GLN A 613 -8.29 -23.00 -30.30
CA GLN A 613 -6.87 -22.88 -29.94
C GLN A 613 -6.77 -22.40 -28.49
N ALA A 614 -6.18 -23.23 -27.64
CA ALA A 614 -5.87 -22.90 -26.26
C ALA A 614 -4.67 -21.95 -26.27
N ASN A 615 -4.86 -20.69 -25.87
CA ASN A 615 -3.78 -19.75 -25.63
C ASN A 615 -2.91 -20.26 -24.45
N SER A 616 -1.87 -21.03 -24.75
CA SER A 616 -0.79 -21.39 -23.83
C SER A 616 0.31 -20.33 -23.88
N LEU A 617 0.79 -19.89 -22.72
CA LEU A 617 1.94 -19.00 -22.61
C LEU A 617 2.95 -19.63 -21.65
N ILE A 618 4.21 -19.69 -22.07
CA ILE A 618 5.36 -20.04 -21.25
C ILE A 618 5.91 -18.73 -20.66
N ILE A 619 6.21 -18.72 -19.37
CA ILE A 619 6.96 -17.63 -18.73
C ILE A 619 8.37 -18.19 -18.53
N ASP A 620 9.31 -17.77 -19.37
CA ASP A 620 10.72 -18.08 -19.22
C ASP A 620 11.39 -17.02 -18.34
N ASP A 621 12.13 -17.47 -17.33
CA ASP A 621 12.96 -16.64 -16.44
C ASP A 621 14.34 -16.41 -17.14
N GLU A 622 14.39 -15.62 -18.22
CA GLU A 622 15.64 -15.04 -18.75
C GLU A 622 15.39 -13.64 -19.33
N ASP A 623 15.55 -12.61 -18.50
CA ASP A 623 16.04 -11.28 -18.87
C ASP A 623 16.11 -10.41 -17.60
N GLU A 624 17.31 -10.29 -17.00
CA GLU A 624 17.70 -9.15 -16.16
C GLU A 624 19.23 -9.17 -15.95
N THR A 625 19.97 -8.63 -16.92
CA THR A 625 21.26 -7.98 -16.64
C THR A 625 21.21 -6.56 -17.16
N ASP A 626 20.55 -5.67 -16.41
CA ASP A 626 20.79 -4.24 -16.57
C ASP A 626 21.96 -3.83 -15.67
N GLY A 627 23.10 -3.61 -16.33
CA GLY A 627 24.30 -3.06 -15.74
C GLY A 627 24.06 -1.63 -15.25
N LEU A 628 24.42 -1.37 -13.99
CA LEU A 628 24.64 -0.04 -13.46
C LEU A 628 25.81 0.60 -14.22
N ILE A 629 25.50 1.44 -15.20
CA ILE A 629 26.49 2.35 -15.80
C ILE A 629 26.57 3.60 -14.92
N PHE A 630 27.62 3.69 -14.10
CA PHE A 630 28.11 4.97 -13.59
C PHE A 630 28.75 5.73 -14.76
N GLY A 631 28.14 6.85 -15.15
CA GLY A 631 28.75 7.80 -16.06
C GLY A 631 29.66 8.75 -15.28
N ASP A 632 30.97 8.48 -15.31
CA ASP A 632 31.99 9.49 -15.07
C ASP A 632 31.94 10.54 -16.19
N LYS A 633 31.78 11.81 -15.81
CA LYS A 633 32.18 12.95 -16.64
C LYS A 633 33.24 13.72 -15.87
N ASP A 634 34.49 13.37 -16.11
CA ASP A 634 35.63 14.26 -15.93
C ASP A 634 35.75 15.19 -17.15
N GLU A 635 35.61 16.50 -16.93
CA GLU A 635 36.29 17.49 -17.75
C GLU A 635 37.25 18.30 -16.87
N LYS A 636 38.53 18.17 -17.23
CA LYS A 636 39.72 18.81 -16.65
C LYS A 636 39.82 20.27 -17.13
N ASN A 637 40.17 21.21 -16.25
CA ASN A 637 41.53 21.80 -16.22
C ASN A 637 41.67 22.96 -15.21
N THR A 638 42.66 22.76 -14.33
CA THR A 638 43.43 23.64 -13.43
C THR A 638 44.23 24.78 -14.15
N PRO A 639 45.18 25.50 -13.51
CA PRO A 639 45.09 26.44 -12.37
C PRO A 639 45.84 27.78 -12.67
N ILE A 640 45.72 28.82 -11.83
CA ILE A 640 46.71 29.93 -11.81
C ILE A 640 47.05 30.32 -10.35
N PHE A 641 48.36 30.28 -10.07
CA PHE A 641 49.05 30.79 -8.89
C PHE A 641 49.10 32.32 -8.84
N GLY A 642 49.17 32.87 -7.63
CA GLY A 642 49.60 34.25 -7.39
C GLY A 642 50.14 34.41 -5.97
N ASN A 643 51.41 34.09 -5.75
CA ASN A 643 52.18 34.55 -4.60
C ASN A 643 52.59 36.02 -4.82
N ASN A 644 52.53 36.85 -3.77
CA ASN A 644 53.47 37.95 -3.62
C ASN A 644 53.72 38.25 -2.14
N THR A 645 55.00 38.24 -1.78
CA THR A 645 55.63 38.64 -0.52
C THR A 645 55.98 40.14 -0.55
N ASN A 646 55.85 40.86 0.57
CA ASN A 646 56.97 41.62 1.20
C ASN A 646 56.56 42.61 2.32
N GLY A 647 57.45 42.70 3.32
CA GLY A 647 57.65 43.81 4.26
C GLY A 647 57.04 43.57 5.65
N GLY A 648 57.76 43.38 6.77
CA GLY A 648 59.09 43.85 7.15
C GLY A 648 58.97 45.12 8.00
N GLY A 649 59.04 45.01 9.34
CA GLY A 649 59.00 46.17 10.24
C GLY A 649 58.76 45.83 11.71
N ASP A 650 59.85 45.60 12.43
CA ASP A 650 60.01 45.39 13.87
C ASP A 650 59.76 46.68 14.68
N LYS A 651 59.17 46.58 15.90
CA LYS A 651 59.47 47.40 17.10
C LYS A 651 58.55 47.11 18.33
N THR A 652 59.18 46.49 19.34
CA THR A 652 59.27 46.88 20.78
C THR A 652 58.09 46.74 21.76
N ASN A 653 58.29 45.77 22.66
CA ASN A 653 58.43 45.84 24.13
C ASN A 653 57.27 46.15 25.12
N GLY A 654 57.19 45.25 26.11
CA GLY A 654 56.79 45.45 27.51
C GLY A 654 55.57 44.60 27.89
N GLY A 655 55.60 43.56 28.73
CA GLY A 655 56.49 43.15 29.81
C GLY A 655 55.63 42.89 31.06
N GLY A 656 55.72 41.71 31.70
CA GLY A 656 55.17 41.49 33.05
C GLY A 656 54.44 40.17 33.33
N ASP A 657 55.19 39.07 33.31
CA ASP A 657 55.37 38.05 34.36
C ASP A 657 54.34 37.84 35.52
N LYS A 658 54.10 36.53 35.79
CA LYS A 658 53.94 35.81 37.09
C LYS A 658 52.58 35.30 37.59
N ASP A 659 52.54 33.96 37.66
CA ASP A 659 52.34 33.07 38.81
C ASP A 659 51.01 32.98 39.59
N GLU A 660 50.51 31.74 39.58
CA GLU A 660 50.15 30.89 40.72
C GLU A 660 49.07 31.30 41.77
N THR A 661 48.05 30.43 41.81
CA THR A 661 47.43 29.82 43.01
C THR A 661 46.45 30.60 43.90
N ASN A 662 45.40 29.84 44.24
CA ASN A 662 44.64 29.80 45.48
C ASN A 662 43.62 30.91 45.84
N THR A 663 42.39 30.41 46.04
CA THR A 663 41.29 30.82 46.93
C THR A 663 41.74 31.50 48.25
N PRO A 664 40.94 32.48 48.75
CA PRO A 664 40.12 32.28 49.97
C PRO A 664 38.73 32.99 49.89
N ILE A 665 37.63 32.48 50.47
CA ILE A 665 37.10 32.56 51.86
C ILE A 665 37.02 33.96 52.50
N PHE A 666 35.78 34.44 52.73
CA PHE A 666 35.20 35.18 53.90
C PHE A 666 33.66 35.11 53.71
N GLY A 667 32.75 34.79 54.65
CA GLY A 667 32.68 34.95 56.11
C GLY A 667 31.69 36.09 56.42
N GLU A 668 30.44 35.84 56.86
CA GLU A 668 29.92 36.05 58.24
C GLU A 668 28.36 36.11 58.20
N ASN A 669 27.51 35.86 59.21
CA ASN A 669 27.53 35.19 60.52
C ASN A 669 26.07 35.21 61.06
N SER A 670 25.62 34.17 61.79
CA SER A 670 24.75 34.27 63.00
C SER A 670 24.08 32.93 63.41
N LYS A 671 24.64 32.29 64.46
CA LYS A 671 24.04 31.70 65.71
C LYS A 671 22.75 30.83 65.60
N ARG A 672 22.56 29.70 66.30
CA ARG A 672 23.06 29.23 67.61
C ARG A 672 22.68 27.75 67.88
N GLU A 673 23.58 27.07 68.60
CA GLU A 673 23.39 26.01 69.63
C GLU A 673 22.93 24.57 69.31
N LYS A 674 23.50 23.65 70.12
CA LYS A 674 23.74 22.21 69.94
C LYS A 674 23.00 21.36 71.01
N HIS A 675 23.01 20.04 70.74
CA HIS A 675 23.04 18.86 71.65
C HIS A 675 21.68 18.21 71.98
N SER A 676 21.36 16.97 71.53
CA SER A 676 21.94 15.59 71.72
C SER A 676 21.34 14.88 72.96
N PRO A 677 21.42 13.53 73.11
CA PRO A 677 20.45 12.50 72.69
C PRO A 677 20.01 11.65 73.93
N PRO A 678 19.72 10.32 73.95
CA PRO A 678 20.22 9.18 73.14
C PRO A 678 19.26 8.67 72.06
#